data_AF-A0A933BPM9-F1
#
_entry.id   AF-A0A933BPM9-F1
#
_cell.length_a   1.000
_cell.length_b   1.000
_cell.length_c   1.000
_cell.angle_alpha   90.00
_cell.angle_beta   90.00
_cell.angle_gamma   90.00
#
_symmetry.space_group_name_H-M   'P 1'
#
loop_
_entity.id
_entity.type
_entity.pdbx_description
1 polymer ?
#
loop_
_entity_poly.entity_id
_entity_poly.type
_entity_poly.pdbx_seq_one_letter_code
_entity_poly.pdbx_strand_id
1 'polypeptide(L)'
;MINLYLWNRNQAEKYRKTLSEKIDRLLSPGEFPGNPATDLQKFYLDYKNRAVQFVNETTESHRQELRNSENAHLLLLKQTAMVDVVIQASLRTAVWLYNKTHSLNLREQDVPIAIVARGGYGREEIYFCSDVDIQLVSKALPQGKTRETVGEIVNYFEYLFIHQDIFRTASSFSYSEMDETDLKFDAKKMAAFYSLMEHRLVAGDAQVYNEFKSSIKTAALFHKEEIVAHFLQSKTCYDVQNTVFQQEPNVKDELRRLYWALSLARWRHSLEKNNQFELLQELFSQDKLSAPAFKNLQNALNFLSRVRLFLHCHQKGYQRDLLSYEVREKIAESMGFELKRFFHEYFYNAAYPMKRYSRNLFWESVTFDEQSVKNLHEDFAVTADNQIVCQKNPEETIAAQPELIFKILSWVAEEGCYPSYPIIRAIENNVDQMCPIFLAGEKSGEVRSYFKAIVEGKYFSRALRLLHEFGLLAHYYIPEFKNLCGLLQDIYVHLFPTDVHVLSALDELNKLELNKDIDPFLRELYESVKDKTALKLSVLLHDIGKGIKKAGEDEEMAGSRAIPRILENLGYGDDPRRIQDVAFLVERHLTLRDLLLLDPDQDDTYEMIWDLVYHDKERLKMLSLLTYSDRGGTKMKMSASQIEQLKLFYQNTLHHKKRSSAGNAVKLEFLDMIRLPRDLQMQLEIYNEF
;
A
#
# COMPACT_ATOMS: atom_id res chain seq x y z
N MET A 1 16.48 22.82 -9.19
CA MET A 1 16.29 21.54 -8.47
C MET A 1 17.52 20.63 -8.46
N ILE A 2 18.40 20.61 -9.49
CA ILE A 2 19.68 19.85 -9.49
C ILE A 2 20.55 20.11 -8.23
N ASN A 3 20.34 21.25 -7.57
CA ASN A 3 21.07 21.70 -6.39
C ASN A 3 20.65 21.01 -5.07
N LEU A 4 19.43 20.46 -4.93
CA LEU A 4 18.96 19.98 -3.61
C LEU A 4 19.71 18.71 -3.15
N TYR A 5 19.75 17.67 -3.97
CA TYR A 5 20.38 16.40 -3.57
C TYR A 5 21.90 16.50 -3.48
N LEU A 6 22.51 17.31 -4.36
CA LEU A 6 23.94 17.64 -4.24
C LEU A 6 24.23 18.40 -2.95
N TRP A 7 23.38 19.37 -2.58
CA TRP A 7 23.48 20.07 -1.30
C TRP A 7 23.31 19.11 -0.13
N ASN A 8 22.32 18.22 -0.15
CA ASN A 8 22.11 17.19 0.88
C ASN A 8 23.36 16.30 1.05
N ARG A 9 23.96 15.84 -0.05
CA ARG A 9 25.21 15.06 -0.03
C ARG A 9 26.35 15.82 0.64
N ASN A 10 26.54 17.09 0.28
CA ASN A 10 27.57 17.92 0.88
C ASN A 10 27.34 18.12 2.39
N GLN A 11 26.10 18.26 2.84
CA GLN A 11 25.77 18.35 4.27
C GLN A 11 26.00 17.02 4.99
N ALA A 12 25.55 15.91 4.40
CA ALA A 12 25.75 14.57 4.96
C ALA A 12 27.23 14.22 5.08
N GLU A 13 28.06 14.60 4.11
CA GLU A 13 29.50 14.34 4.15
C GLU A 13 30.22 15.17 5.24
N LYS A 14 29.85 16.44 5.41
CA LYS A 14 30.34 17.26 6.54
C LYS A 14 29.94 16.66 7.88
N TYR A 15 28.71 16.17 7.97
CA TYR A 15 28.19 15.51 9.16
C TYR A 15 28.91 14.19 9.45
N ARG A 16 29.14 13.36 8.42
CA ARG A 16 29.92 12.11 8.51
C ARG A 16 31.30 12.33 9.08
N LYS A 17 32.03 13.35 8.60
CA LYS A 17 33.36 13.72 9.13
C LYS A 17 33.31 14.08 10.62
N THR A 18 32.31 14.87 11.02
CA THR A 18 32.11 15.24 12.43
C THR A 18 31.82 14.01 13.30
N LEU A 19 30.98 13.09 12.82
CA LEU A 19 30.68 11.85 13.53
C LEU A 19 31.90 10.92 13.61
N SER A 20 32.70 10.83 12.54
CA SER A 20 33.95 10.06 12.53
C SER A 20 34.91 10.56 13.61
N GLU A 21 35.14 11.88 13.70
CA GLU A 21 36.00 12.43 14.75
C GLU A 21 35.47 12.16 16.16
N LYS A 22 34.14 12.24 16.37
CA LYS A 22 33.52 11.95 17.67
C LYS A 22 33.68 10.48 18.04
N ILE A 23 33.38 9.57 17.12
CA ILE A 23 33.44 8.13 17.40
C ILE A 23 34.89 7.64 17.57
N ASP A 24 35.83 8.24 16.85
CA ASP A 24 37.26 7.86 16.90
C ASP A 24 37.90 8.19 18.23
N ARG A 25 37.50 9.31 18.85
CA ARG A 25 37.91 9.62 20.22
C ARG A 25 37.30 8.58 21.17
N LEU A 26 36.00 8.39 21.07
CA LEU A 26 35.21 7.60 22.01
C LEU A 26 35.57 6.09 22.01
N LEU A 27 35.92 5.55 20.84
CA LEU A 27 36.29 4.14 20.63
C LEU A 27 37.79 3.96 20.37
N SER A 28 38.62 4.96 20.68
CA SER A 28 40.07 4.85 20.51
C SER A 28 40.62 3.71 21.36
N PRO A 29 41.37 2.75 20.80
CA PRO A 29 41.88 1.61 21.56
C PRO A 29 42.77 1.97 22.75
N GLY A 30 43.39 3.15 22.74
CA GLY A 30 44.22 3.67 23.84
C GLY A 30 43.42 4.19 25.05
N GLU A 31 42.11 4.37 24.92
CA GLU A 31 41.22 4.86 25.99
C GLU A 31 40.54 3.73 26.79
N PHE A 32 40.84 2.47 26.47
CA PHE A 32 40.30 1.32 27.19
C PHE A 32 41.20 0.95 28.38
N PRO A 33 40.64 0.76 29.59
CA PRO A 33 41.43 0.44 30.77
C PRO A 33 41.95 -1.02 30.73
N GLY A 34 43.28 -1.19 30.75
CA GLY A 34 43.95 -2.49 30.74
C GLY A 34 44.59 -2.82 29.39
N ASN A 35 45.15 -4.02 29.23
CA ASN A 35 45.61 -4.50 27.93
C ASN A 35 44.47 -5.30 27.26
N PRO A 36 43.88 -4.82 26.15
CA PRO A 36 42.78 -5.52 25.48
C PRO A 36 43.12 -6.95 25.04
N ALA A 37 44.41 -7.25 24.82
CA ALA A 37 44.87 -8.59 24.47
C ALA A 37 44.84 -9.59 25.66
N THR A 38 44.66 -9.11 26.90
CA THR A 38 44.60 -9.94 28.11
C THR A 38 43.19 -10.17 28.65
N ASP A 39 42.22 -9.30 28.31
CA ASP A 39 40.81 -9.44 28.72
C ASP A 39 39.87 -8.92 27.59
N LEU A 40 39.75 -9.75 26.54
CA LEU A 40 38.94 -9.47 25.35
C LEU A 40 37.45 -9.27 25.69
N GLN A 41 36.92 -10.03 26.66
CA GLN A 41 35.51 -9.95 27.02
C GLN A 41 35.16 -8.59 27.61
N LYS A 42 35.98 -8.09 28.54
CA LYS A 42 35.79 -6.76 29.12
C LYS A 42 35.95 -5.66 28.07
N PHE A 43 36.90 -5.82 27.15
CA PHE A 43 37.08 -4.89 26.04
C PHE A 43 35.84 -4.81 25.15
N TYR A 44 35.30 -5.94 24.70
CA TYR A 44 34.08 -5.96 23.87
C TYR A 44 32.88 -5.34 24.57
N LEU A 45 32.72 -5.58 25.87
CA LEU A 45 31.63 -5.01 26.65
C LEU A 45 31.74 -3.49 26.78
N ASP A 46 32.94 -2.96 27.06
CA ASP A 46 33.17 -1.51 27.12
C ASP A 46 32.95 -0.85 25.75
N TYR A 47 33.46 -1.49 24.68
CA TYR A 47 33.25 -1.05 23.30
C TYR A 47 31.76 -0.97 22.97
N LYS A 48 31.00 -2.04 23.26
CA LYS A 48 29.55 -2.08 23.06
C LYS A 48 28.85 -0.94 23.80
N ASN A 49 29.12 -0.77 25.09
CA ASN A 49 28.43 0.25 25.91
C ASN A 49 28.64 1.66 25.33
N ARG A 50 29.88 1.96 24.97
CA ARG A 50 30.29 3.21 24.34
C ARG A 50 29.63 3.42 22.96
N ALA A 51 29.64 2.40 22.10
CA ALA A 51 29.02 2.46 20.77
C ALA A 51 27.49 2.60 20.85
N VAL A 52 26.82 1.84 21.74
CA VAL A 52 25.38 1.91 21.98
C VAL A 52 24.97 3.29 22.50
N GLN A 53 25.76 3.87 23.42
CA GLN A 53 25.52 5.24 23.88
C GLN A 53 25.61 6.24 22.73
N PHE A 54 26.68 6.18 21.92
CA PHE A 54 26.87 7.04 20.76
C PHE A 54 25.69 6.95 19.77
N VAL A 55 25.25 5.73 19.44
CA VAL A 55 24.13 5.50 18.51
C VAL A 55 22.82 6.03 19.09
N ASN A 56 22.55 5.82 20.38
CA ASN A 56 21.32 6.32 21.02
C ASN A 56 21.27 7.86 21.06
N GLU A 57 22.36 8.53 21.46
CA GLU A 57 22.46 9.99 21.47
C GLU A 57 22.25 10.58 20.06
N THR A 58 22.93 9.99 19.08
CA THR A 58 22.87 10.46 17.69
C THR A 58 21.49 10.22 17.09
N THR A 59 20.87 9.07 17.38
CA THR A 59 19.49 8.76 16.97
C THR A 59 18.51 9.76 17.57
N GLU A 60 18.66 10.13 18.84
CA GLU A 60 17.77 11.10 19.48
C GLU A 60 17.93 12.50 18.88
N SER A 61 19.16 12.93 18.58
CA SER A 61 19.40 14.17 17.81
C SER A 61 18.70 14.15 16.45
N HIS A 62 18.74 13.03 15.74
CA HIS A 62 18.06 12.88 14.45
C HIS A 62 16.54 12.89 14.57
N ARG A 63 15.97 12.33 15.65
CA ARG A 63 14.53 12.42 15.93
C ARG A 63 14.08 13.85 16.22
N GLN A 64 14.91 14.63 16.92
CA GLN A 64 14.66 16.05 17.13
C GLN A 64 14.74 16.84 15.82
N GLU A 65 15.70 16.52 14.95
CA GLU A 65 15.79 17.12 13.61
C GLU A 65 14.56 16.81 12.75
N LEU A 66 14.03 15.58 12.79
CA LEU A 66 12.83 15.19 12.05
C LEU A 66 11.61 16.07 12.37
N ARG A 67 11.46 16.51 13.63
CA ARG A 67 10.35 17.39 14.04
C ARG A 67 10.42 18.78 13.42
N ASN A 68 11.62 19.21 13.02
CA ASN A 68 11.88 20.57 12.53
C ASN A 68 12.25 20.63 11.05
N SER A 69 12.35 19.48 10.37
CA SER A 69 12.82 19.36 8.99
C SER A 69 11.83 18.59 8.14
N GLU A 70 11.63 19.08 6.91
CA GLU A 70 10.82 18.39 5.90
C GLU A 70 11.66 17.57 4.92
N ASN A 71 12.99 17.55 5.08
CA ASN A 71 13.92 16.94 4.14
C ASN A 71 14.26 15.50 4.58
N ALA A 72 13.41 14.54 4.22
CA ALA A 72 13.62 13.14 4.57
C ALA A 72 14.93 12.60 4.00
N HIS A 73 15.28 12.99 2.77
CA HIS A 73 16.49 12.52 2.11
C HIS A 73 17.76 12.85 2.91
N LEU A 74 17.91 14.10 3.38
CA LEU A 74 19.07 14.47 4.21
C LEU A 74 19.12 13.67 5.52
N LEU A 75 17.97 13.47 6.16
CA LEU A 75 17.90 12.74 7.42
C LEU A 75 18.28 11.26 7.25
N LEU A 76 17.83 10.62 6.16
CA LEU A 76 18.23 9.26 5.80
C LEU A 76 19.74 9.16 5.53
N LEU A 77 20.32 10.12 4.80
CA LEU A 77 21.77 10.17 4.58
C LEU A 77 22.56 10.35 5.90
N LYS A 78 22.06 11.16 6.83
CA LYS A 78 22.68 11.33 8.16
C LYS A 78 22.57 10.07 9.03
N GLN A 79 21.43 9.36 8.96
CA GLN A 79 21.27 8.04 9.58
C GLN A 79 22.26 7.04 9.01
N THR A 80 22.39 6.96 7.69
CA THR A 80 23.39 6.14 7.02
C THR A 80 24.81 6.52 7.43
N ALA A 81 25.14 7.82 7.53
CA ALA A 81 26.46 8.27 7.97
C ALA A 81 26.78 7.81 9.41
N MET A 82 25.80 7.81 10.32
CA MET A 82 25.96 7.25 11.67
C MET A 82 26.29 5.75 11.62
N VAL A 83 25.61 4.98 10.77
CA VAL A 83 25.89 3.54 10.61
C VAL A 83 27.27 3.30 9.98
N ASP A 84 27.62 4.07 8.94
CA ASP A 84 28.92 3.99 8.26
C ASP A 84 30.07 4.16 9.26
N VAL A 85 30.04 5.21 10.10
CA VAL A 85 31.16 5.51 11.01
C VAL A 85 31.31 4.46 12.12
N VAL A 86 30.22 3.84 12.57
CA VAL A 86 30.26 2.74 13.56
C VAL A 86 30.91 1.51 12.95
N ILE A 87 30.50 1.13 11.73
CA ILE A 87 31.08 -0.02 11.02
C ILE A 87 32.56 0.22 10.73
N GLN A 88 32.90 1.41 10.25
CA GLN A 88 34.29 1.80 10.00
C GLN A 88 35.10 1.68 11.28
N ALA A 89 34.65 2.29 12.39
CA ALA A 89 35.32 2.20 13.69
C ALA A 89 35.50 0.75 14.16
N SER A 90 34.49 -0.11 13.99
CA SER A 90 34.59 -1.54 14.32
C SER A 90 35.66 -2.27 13.50
N LEU A 91 35.76 -1.98 12.19
CA LEU A 91 36.82 -2.56 11.36
C LEU A 91 38.20 -2.08 11.79
N ARG A 92 38.38 -0.77 12.04
CA ARG A 92 39.69 -0.24 12.50
C ARG A 92 40.10 -0.87 13.81
N THR A 93 39.14 -1.04 14.72
CA THR A 93 39.36 -1.66 16.03
C THR A 93 39.72 -3.14 15.90
N ALA A 94 39.08 -3.86 14.98
CA ALA A 94 39.41 -5.26 14.69
C ALA A 94 40.85 -5.40 14.14
N VAL A 95 41.25 -4.55 13.20
CA VAL A 95 42.61 -4.53 12.65
C VAL A 95 43.62 -4.13 13.73
N TRP A 96 43.26 -3.18 14.60
CA TRP A 96 44.09 -2.80 15.74
C TRP A 96 44.30 -3.95 16.73
N LEU A 97 43.24 -4.68 17.10
CA LEU A 97 43.34 -5.86 17.97
C LEU A 97 44.27 -6.89 17.36
N TYR A 98 44.10 -7.20 16.07
CA TYR A 98 44.96 -8.13 15.37
C TYR A 98 46.44 -7.70 15.40
N ASN A 99 46.70 -6.43 15.06
CA ASN A 99 48.04 -5.84 15.12
C ASN A 99 48.64 -5.93 16.52
N LYS A 100 47.84 -5.69 17.57
CA LYS A 100 48.29 -5.72 18.96
C LYS A 100 48.62 -7.15 19.41
N THR A 101 47.76 -8.11 19.09
CA THR A 101 47.96 -9.54 19.41
C THR A 101 49.18 -10.11 18.71
N HIS A 102 49.43 -9.73 17.45
CA HIS A 102 50.49 -10.30 16.62
C HIS A 102 51.74 -9.43 16.50
N SER A 103 51.78 -8.26 17.15
CA SER A 103 52.86 -7.26 17.02
C SER A 103 53.13 -6.85 15.57
N LEU A 104 52.07 -6.61 14.81
CA LEU A 104 52.09 -6.18 13.41
C LEU A 104 51.60 -4.73 13.27
N ASN A 105 51.68 -4.18 12.06
CA ASN A 105 51.19 -2.83 11.73
C ASN A 105 50.50 -2.82 10.37
N LEU A 106 49.49 -3.68 10.20
CA LEU A 106 48.61 -3.69 9.03
C LEU A 106 47.74 -2.44 9.02
N ARG A 107 47.57 -1.83 7.85
CA ARG A 107 46.53 -0.79 7.64
C ARG A 107 45.24 -1.48 7.19
N GLU A 108 44.10 -0.87 7.49
CA GLU A 108 42.79 -1.41 7.10
C GLU A 108 42.67 -1.69 5.59
N GLN A 109 43.20 -0.78 4.77
CA GLN A 109 43.21 -0.90 3.32
C GLN A 109 44.12 -2.02 2.76
N ASP A 110 45.02 -2.55 3.59
CA ASP A 110 45.92 -3.65 3.21
C ASP A 110 45.30 -5.02 3.56
N VAL A 111 44.18 -5.04 4.30
CA VAL A 111 43.43 -6.27 4.57
C VAL A 111 42.54 -6.56 3.36
N PRO A 112 42.64 -7.75 2.72
CA PRO A 112 41.95 -8.05 1.46
C PRO A 112 40.47 -8.40 1.68
N ILE A 113 39.75 -7.53 2.40
CA ILE A 113 38.32 -7.61 2.68
C ILE A 113 37.63 -6.28 2.36
N ALA A 114 36.38 -6.36 1.92
CA ALA A 114 35.49 -5.22 1.76
C ALA A 114 34.20 -5.47 2.54
N ILE A 115 33.72 -4.44 3.24
CA ILE A 115 32.41 -4.41 3.89
C ILE A 115 31.44 -3.68 2.96
N VAL A 116 30.44 -4.41 2.50
CA VAL A 116 29.49 -3.93 1.49
C VAL A 116 28.09 -3.83 2.09
N ALA A 117 27.51 -2.64 2.07
CA ALA A 117 26.09 -2.43 2.41
C ALA A 117 25.19 -2.97 1.29
N ARG A 118 24.02 -3.51 1.66
CA ARG A 118 23.02 -4.05 0.72
C ARG A 118 21.63 -3.46 0.96
N GLY A 119 20.73 -3.64 0.01
CA GLY A 119 19.33 -3.26 0.15
C GLY A 119 19.14 -1.80 0.57
N GLY A 120 18.27 -1.55 1.56
CA GLY A 120 18.02 -0.20 2.07
C GLY A 120 19.26 0.52 2.60
N TYR A 121 20.22 -0.22 3.18
CA TYR A 121 21.49 0.36 3.63
C TYR A 121 22.39 0.76 2.46
N GLY A 122 22.46 -0.11 1.45
CA GLY A 122 23.23 0.14 0.24
C GLY A 122 22.69 1.30 -0.59
N ARG A 123 21.37 1.54 -0.57
CA ARG A 123 20.70 2.73 -1.13
C ARG A 123 20.89 4.01 -0.30
N GLU A 124 21.46 3.92 0.90
CA GLU A 124 21.57 5.04 1.85
C GLU A 124 20.21 5.58 2.32
N GLU A 125 19.26 4.67 2.53
CA GLU A 125 17.88 4.92 2.93
C GLU A 125 17.56 4.23 4.26
N ILE A 126 18.43 4.40 5.25
CA ILE A 126 18.26 3.81 6.60
C ILE A 126 17.28 4.65 7.41
N TYR A 127 16.18 4.02 7.84
CA TYR A 127 15.24 4.59 8.81
C TYR A 127 15.63 4.14 10.23
N PHE A 128 15.15 4.82 11.28
CA PHE A 128 15.58 4.57 12.69
C PHE A 128 15.45 3.13 13.20
N CYS A 129 14.60 2.31 12.59
CA CYS A 129 14.38 0.91 12.92
C CYS A 129 14.49 0.05 11.65
N SER A 130 15.40 0.41 10.73
CA SER A 130 15.77 -0.47 9.60
C SER A 130 16.88 -1.42 10.02
N ASP A 131 16.89 -2.61 9.44
CA ASP A 131 18.01 -3.54 9.57
C ASP A 131 19.28 -2.97 8.92
N VAL A 132 20.43 -3.33 9.46
CA VAL A 132 21.74 -2.97 8.91
C VAL A 132 22.29 -4.17 8.15
N ASP A 133 21.98 -4.22 6.86
CA ASP A 133 22.34 -5.35 5.98
C ASP A 133 23.73 -5.17 5.39
N ILE A 134 24.66 -6.05 5.77
CA ILE A 134 26.04 -6.03 5.24
C ILE A 134 26.45 -7.38 4.64
N GLN A 135 27.43 -7.32 3.76
CA GLN A 135 28.12 -8.45 3.16
C GLN A 135 29.62 -8.23 3.34
N LEU A 136 30.30 -9.20 3.96
CA LEU A 136 31.75 -9.27 3.91
C LEU A 136 32.16 -10.01 2.65
N VAL A 137 33.04 -9.39 1.89
CA VAL A 137 33.62 -9.95 0.67
C VAL A 137 35.12 -9.99 0.83
N SER A 138 35.73 -11.13 0.58
CA SER A 138 37.18 -11.30 0.54
C SER A 138 37.60 -11.67 -0.89
N LYS A 139 38.84 -11.33 -1.24
CA LYS A 139 39.46 -11.89 -2.46
C LYS A 139 39.54 -13.41 -2.33
N ALA A 140 39.55 -14.16 -3.44
CA ALA A 140 39.90 -15.58 -3.37
C ALA A 140 41.33 -15.72 -2.78
N LEU A 141 41.42 -16.15 -1.52
CA LEU A 141 42.67 -16.21 -0.78
C LEU A 141 43.33 -17.58 -0.99
N PRO A 142 44.59 -17.65 -1.43
CA PRO A 142 45.33 -18.91 -1.41
C PRO A 142 45.45 -19.43 0.04
N GLN A 143 45.46 -20.76 0.20
CA GLN A 143 45.63 -21.39 1.52
C GLN A 143 46.92 -20.88 2.20
N GLY A 144 46.86 -20.60 3.51
CA GLY A 144 48.00 -20.18 4.32
C GLY A 144 47.73 -18.96 5.21
N LYS A 145 48.82 -18.29 5.64
CA LYS A 145 48.83 -17.23 6.66
C LYS A 145 47.90 -16.04 6.38
N THR A 146 47.69 -15.69 5.11
CA THR A 146 46.79 -14.60 4.71
C THR A 146 45.33 -14.93 5.02
N ARG A 147 44.91 -16.20 4.82
CA ARG A 147 43.54 -16.65 5.14
C ARG A 147 43.28 -16.64 6.64
N GLU A 148 44.25 -17.09 7.43
CA GLU A 148 44.20 -17.05 8.90
C GLU A 148 44.11 -15.61 9.42
N THR A 149 44.95 -14.72 8.87
CA THR A 149 44.94 -13.28 9.20
C THR A 149 43.56 -12.66 8.96
N VAL A 150 42.98 -12.90 7.78
CA VAL A 150 41.65 -12.38 7.43
C VAL A 150 40.56 -12.97 8.32
N GLY A 151 40.58 -14.29 8.54
CA GLY A 151 39.59 -14.96 9.40
C GLY A 151 39.59 -14.40 10.82
N GLU A 152 40.76 -14.13 11.39
CA GLU A 152 40.84 -13.58 12.74
C GLU A 152 40.37 -12.12 12.84
N ILE A 153 40.72 -11.28 11.85
CA ILE A 153 40.21 -9.90 11.77
C ILE A 153 38.69 -9.89 11.59
N VAL A 154 38.15 -10.79 10.75
CA VAL A 154 36.69 -10.94 10.57
C VAL A 154 36.03 -11.36 11.88
N ASN A 155 36.58 -12.34 12.60
CA ASN A 155 36.06 -12.75 13.90
C ASN A 155 36.02 -11.56 14.88
N TYR A 156 37.10 -10.78 14.99
CA TYR A 156 37.11 -9.57 15.83
C TYR A 156 36.04 -8.57 15.40
N PHE A 157 35.85 -8.35 14.10
CA PHE A 157 34.80 -7.46 13.58
C PHE A 157 33.39 -7.98 13.92
N GLU A 158 33.12 -9.26 13.73
CA GLU A 158 31.84 -9.89 14.07
C GLU A 158 31.53 -9.73 15.56
N TYR A 159 32.52 -9.96 16.43
CA TYR A 159 32.39 -9.72 17.86
C TYR A 159 32.25 -8.25 18.22
N LEU A 160 32.83 -7.31 17.48
CA LEU A 160 32.70 -5.88 17.78
C LEU A 160 31.38 -5.28 17.31
N PHE A 161 30.78 -5.85 16.26
CA PHE A 161 29.65 -5.24 15.57
C PHE A 161 28.41 -6.15 15.52
N ILE A 162 28.55 -7.34 14.92
CA ILE A 162 27.43 -8.24 14.62
C ILE A 162 26.82 -8.85 15.88
N HIS A 163 27.65 -9.26 16.84
CA HIS A 163 27.19 -9.95 18.06
C HIS A 163 26.86 -9.00 19.22
N GLN A 164 26.93 -7.69 19.02
CA GLN A 164 26.82 -6.71 20.12
C GLN A 164 25.46 -6.02 20.21
N ASP A 165 24.53 -6.24 19.28
CA ASP A 165 23.23 -5.55 19.22
C ASP A 165 23.37 -4.03 19.35
N ILE A 166 24.35 -3.44 18.64
CA ILE A 166 24.63 -1.99 18.71
C ILE A 166 23.41 -1.19 18.21
N PHE A 167 22.71 -1.72 17.22
CA PHE A 167 21.45 -1.17 16.72
C PHE A 167 20.25 -1.93 17.29
N ARG A 168 19.11 -1.24 17.39
CA ARG A 168 17.87 -1.81 17.95
C ARG A 168 17.22 -2.88 17.08
N THR A 169 17.65 -3.00 15.84
CA THR A 169 17.16 -3.91 14.81
C THR A 169 18.26 -4.90 14.41
N ALA A 170 17.87 -5.97 13.74
CA ALA A 170 18.80 -7.03 13.39
C ALA A 170 19.85 -6.51 12.40
N SER A 171 21.11 -6.89 12.60
CA SER A 171 22.13 -6.80 11.56
C SER A 171 22.14 -8.12 10.79
N SER A 172 21.73 -8.10 9.51
CA SER A 172 21.85 -9.29 8.67
C SER A 172 23.26 -9.37 8.07
N PHE A 173 23.82 -10.58 8.14
CA PHE A 173 25.22 -10.83 7.82
C PHE A 173 25.34 -12.01 6.86
N SER A 174 26.21 -11.86 5.85
CA SER A 174 26.70 -12.98 5.06
C SER A 174 28.16 -12.76 4.67
N TYR A 175 28.91 -13.86 4.65
CA TYR A 175 30.29 -13.94 4.17
C TYR A 175 30.30 -14.67 2.83
N SER A 176 31.04 -14.15 1.85
CA SER A 176 31.20 -14.81 0.55
C SER A 176 32.62 -14.63 0.05
N GLU A 177 33.27 -15.76 -0.25
CA GLU A 177 34.51 -15.82 -1.03
C GLU A 177 34.12 -15.76 -2.52
N MET A 178 34.94 -15.13 -3.36
CA MET A 178 34.60 -14.91 -4.79
C MET A 178 34.61 -16.18 -5.66
N ASP A 179 34.97 -17.34 -5.12
CA ASP A 179 34.89 -18.62 -5.82
C ASP A 179 33.50 -19.26 -5.60
N GLU A 180 32.50 -18.86 -6.39
CA GLU A 180 31.37 -19.72 -6.80
C GLU A 180 30.46 -18.97 -7.79
N THR A 181 30.91 -18.91 -9.04
CA THR A 181 30.11 -18.48 -10.21
C THR A 181 29.19 -19.60 -10.72
N ASP A 182 28.44 -20.24 -9.82
CA ASP A 182 27.39 -21.20 -10.17
C ASP A 182 26.11 -20.92 -9.37
N LEU A 183 25.64 -19.68 -9.48
CA LEU A 183 24.36 -19.27 -8.91
C LEU A 183 23.22 -19.78 -9.80
N LYS A 184 22.83 -21.04 -9.63
CA LYS A 184 21.45 -21.44 -9.97
C LYS A 184 20.51 -20.62 -9.09
N PHE A 185 19.75 -19.72 -9.70
CA PHE A 185 18.82 -18.83 -9.02
C PHE A 185 17.47 -19.52 -8.76
N ASP A 186 17.12 -19.66 -7.48
CA ASP A 186 15.74 -19.87 -7.04
C ASP A 186 15.14 -18.53 -6.55
N ALA A 187 13.86 -18.52 -6.18
CA ALA A 187 13.17 -17.31 -5.74
C ALA A 187 13.82 -16.64 -4.50
N LYS A 188 14.38 -17.41 -3.56
CA LYS A 188 15.07 -16.85 -2.38
C LYS A 188 16.42 -16.26 -2.76
N LYS A 189 17.16 -16.94 -3.63
CA LYS A 189 18.43 -16.44 -4.19
C LYS A 189 18.22 -15.18 -5.02
N MET A 190 17.10 -15.06 -5.75
CA MET A 190 16.76 -13.84 -6.49
C MET A 190 16.48 -12.65 -5.55
N ALA A 191 15.73 -12.85 -4.48
CA ALA A 191 15.49 -11.79 -3.49
C ALA A 191 16.81 -11.31 -2.83
N ALA A 192 17.71 -12.24 -2.51
CA ALA A 192 19.04 -11.91 -1.98
C ALA A 192 19.90 -11.17 -3.02
N PHE A 193 19.85 -11.60 -4.27
CA PHE A 193 20.58 -10.97 -5.37
C PHE A 193 20.10 -9.57 -5.69
N TYR A 194 18.80 -9.33 -5.65
CA TYR A 194 18.23 -7.99 -5.79
C TYR A 194 18.81 -7.02 -4.73
N SER A 195 18.92 -7.47 -3.47
CA SER A 195 19.56 -6.68 -2.40
C SER A 195 21.06 -6.40 -2.69
N LEU A 196 21.76 -7.35 -3.34
CA LEU A 196 23.15 -7.19 -3.78
C LEU A 196 23.29 -6.25 -4.99
N MET A 197 22.27 -6.08 -5.84
CA MET A 197 22.31 -5.09 -6.92
C MET A 197 22.31 -3.65 -6.37
N GLU A 198 21.86 -3.45 -5.14
CA GLU A 198 21.80 -2.16 -4.46
C GLU A 198 23.04 -1.93 -3.57
N HIS A 199 24.18 -2.51 -3.95
CA HIS A 199 25.39 -2.54 -3.13
C HIS A 199 26.13 -1.18 -3.02
N ARG A 200 26.80 -0.95 -1.89
CA ARG A 200 27.69 0.20 -1.66
C ARG A 200 28.87 -0.16 -0.76
N LEU A 201 30.07 0.30 -1.08
CA LEU A 201 31.24 0.13 -0.22
C LEU A 201 31.09 0.97 1.06
N VAL A 202 31.30 0.34 2.22
CA VAL A 202 31.29 1.01 3.53
C VAL A 202 32.71 1.17 4.08
N ALA A 203 33.49 0.10 4.05
CA ALA A 203 34.86 0.05 4.58
C ALA A 203 35.68 -1.08 3.93
N GLY A 204 37.02 -1.02 4.05
CA GLY A 204 37.94 -2.05 3.54
C GLY A 204 38.53 -1.74 2.16
N ASP A 205 39.05 -2.77 1.50
CA ASP A 205 39.79 -2.70 0.24
C ASP A 205 38.87 -2.38 -0.96
N ALA A 206 39.12 -1.24 -1.60
CA ALA A 206 38.38 -0.79 -2.78
C ALA A 206 38.58 -1.69 -4.01
N GLN A 207 39.73 -2.36 -4.14
CA GLN A 207 39.97 -3.29 -5.24
C GLN A 207 39.06 -4.52 -5.10
N VAL A 208 38.97 -5.11 -3.91
CA VAL A 208 38.06 -6.23 -3.61
C VAL A 208 36.61 -5.83 -3.90
N TYR A 209 36.20 -4.61 -3.53
CA TYR A 209 34.87 -4.11 -3.87
C TYR A 209 34.64 -3.96 -5.38
N ASN A 210 35.62 -3.50 -6.14
CA ASN A 210 35.49 -3.32 -7.59
C ASN A 210 35.39 -4.67 -8.32
N GLU A 211 36.11 -5.69 -7.86
CA GLU A 211 36.00 -7.07 -8.34
C GLU A 211 34.58 -7.62 -8.05
N PHE A 212 34.07 -7.42 -6.82
CA PHE A 212 32.70 -7.76 -6.44
C PHE A 212 31.63 -7.04 -7.29
N LYS A 213 31.77 -5.73 -7.47
CA LYS A 213 30.86 -4.93 -8.31
C LYS A 213 30.79 -5.48 -9.74
N SER A 214 31.93 -5.90 -10.27
CA SER A 214 32.03 -6.46 -11.62
C SER A 214 31.35 -7.82 -11.72
N SER A 215 31.47 -8.68 -10.70
CA SER A 215 30.81 -9.98 -10.67
C SER A 215 29.28 -9.84 -10.58
N ILE A 216 28.77 -8.92 -9.74
CA ILE A 216 27.33 -8.64 -9.67
C ILE A 216 26.79 -8.09 -10.99
N LYS A 217 27.50 -7.16 -11.63
CA LYS A 217 27.11 -6.64 -12.95
C LYS A 217 27.06 -7.75 -13.99
N THR A 218 28.03 -8.65 -13.98
CA THR A 218 28.11 -9.78 -14.90
C THR A 218 26.95 -10.75 -14.68
N ALA A 219 26.68 -11.14 -13.44
CA ALA A 219 25.57 -12.01 -13.08
C ALA A 219 24.20 -11.38 -13.47
N ALA A 220 24.03 -10.07 -13.26
CA ALA A 220 22.79 -9.37 -13.62
C ALA A 220 22.52 -9.32 -15.13
N LEU A 221 23.59 -9.37 -15.95
CA LEU A 221 23.46 -9.48 -17.41
C LEU A 221 23.12 -10.90 -17.85
N PHE A 222 23.71 -11.92 -17.21
CA PHE A 222 23.42 -13.32 -17.52
C PHE A 222 21.99 -13.74 -17.15
N HIS A 223 21.44 -13.22 -16.04
CA HIS A 223 20.10 -13.57 -15.55
C HIS A 223 19.05 -12.49 -15.84
N LYS A 224 19.22 -11.81 -16.97
CA LYS A 224 18.41 -10.67 -17.39
C LYS A 224 16.91 -10.99 -17.41
N GLU A 225 16.55 -12.13 -17.99
CA GLU A 225 15.14 -12.52 -18.18
C GLU A 225 14.49 -12.91 -16.85
N GLU A 226 15.20 -13.64 -16.00
CA GLU A 226 14.71 -14.08 -14.70
C GLU A 226 14.54 -12.89 -13.73
N ILE A 227 15.41 -11.88 -13.81
CA ILE A 227 15.27 -10.63 -13.05
C ILE A 227 14.02 -9.86 -13.49
N VAL A 228 13.80 -9.71 -14.80
CA VAL A 228 12.58 -9.06 -15.32
C VAL A 228 11.34 -9.84 -14.91
N ALA A 229 11.35 -11.17 -15.06
CA ALA A 229 10.24 -12.03 -14.64
C ALA A 229 9.94 -11.88 -13.15
N HIS A 230 10.97 -11.74 -12.29
CA HIS A 230 10.80 -11.46 -10.87
C HIS A 230 10.11 -10.12 -10.62
N PHE A 231 10.51 -9.04 -11.31
CA PHE A 231 9.82 -7.75 -11.19
C PHE A 231 8.37 -7.81 -11.68
N LEU A 232 8.09 -8.57 -12.74
CA LEU A 232 6.72 -8.75 -13.25
C LEU A 232 5.78 -9.45 -12.27
N GLN A 233 6.29 -10.21 -11.30
CA GLN A 233 5.47 -10.77 -10.21
C GLN A 233 4.88 -9.68 -9.31
N SER A 234 5.53 -8.51 -9.23
CA SER A 234 5.06 -7.37 -8.42
C SER A 234 3.95 -6.56 -9.09
N LYS A 235 3.58 -6.84 -10.35
CA LYS A 235 2.62 -6.04 -11.13
C LYS A 235 1.25 -5.89 -10.45
N THR A 236 0.85 -6.87 -9.63
CA THR A 236 -0.43 -6.89 -8.93
C THR A 236 -0.54 -5.81 -7.84
N CYS A 237 0.58 -5.22 -7.42
CA CYS A 237 0.55 -4.01 -6.58
C CYS A 237 -0.04 -2.80 -7.32
N TYR A 238 -0.21 -2.86 -8.65
CA TYR A 238 -0.86 -1.80 -9.41
C TYR A 238 -2.30 -2.11 -9.77
N ASP A 239 -2.83 -3.27 -9.38
CA ASP A 239 -4.20 -3.65 -9.65
C ASP A 239 -5.16 -2.65 -9.00
N VAL A 240 -6.29 -2.41 -9.67
CA VAL A 240 -7.35 -1.50 -9.21
C VAL A 240 -7.89 -1.92 -7.84
N GLN A 241 -7.98 -3.23 -7.60
CA GLN A 241 -8.40 -3.80 -6.31
C GLN A 241 -7.38 -3.59 -5.19
N ASN A 242 -6.10 -3.40 -5.51
CA ASN A 242 -5.05 -3.08 -4.54
C ASN A 242 -5.06 -1.58 -4.23
N THR A 243 -6.05 -1.16 -3.43
CA THR A 243 -6.26 0.24 -3.07
C THR A 243 -5.22 0.74 -2.06
N VAL A 244 -4.78 1.99 -2.25
CA VAL A 244 -3.92 2.73 -1.31
C VAL A 244 -4.71 3.44 -0.21
N PHE A 245 -6.04 3.53 -0.37
CA PHE A 245 -6.93 4.24 0.54
C PHE A 245 -7.29 3.37 1.74
N GLN A 246 -6.30 3.04 2.56
CA GLN A 246 -6.47 2.24 3.78
C GLN A 246 -6.42 3.16 5.00
N GLN A 247 -7.22 2.87 6.03
CA GLN A 247 -7.13 3.61 7.30
C GLN A 247 -5.94 3.17 8.17
N GLU A 248 -5.42 1.96 7.95
CA GLU A 248 -4.19 1.44 8.56
C GLU A 248 -3.20 0.94 7.50
N PRO A 249 -2.66 1.84 6.66
CA PRO A 249 -1.77 1.45 5.58
C PRO A 249 -0.40 1.01 6.11
N ASN A 250 0.22 0.04 5.43
CA ASN A 250 1.64 -0.24 5.59
C ASN A 250 2.46 0.69 4.69
N VAL A 251 3.14 1.67 5.29
CA VAL A 251 3.88 2.72 4.59
C VAL A 251 5.09 2.15 3.82
N LYS A 252 5.68 1.05 4.28
CA LYS A 252 6.76 0.38 3.56
C LYS A 252 6.26 -0.26 2.27
N ASP A 253 5.05 -0.81 2.27
CA ASP A 253 4.45 -1.38 1.07
C ASP A 253 4.12 -0.30 0.04
N GLU A 254 3.69 0.90 0.48
CA GLU A 254 3.49 2.05 -0.41
C GLU A 254 4.81 2.53 -1.06
N LEU A 255 5.89 2.60 -0.29
CA LEU A 255 7.23 2.89 -0.82
C LEU A 255 7.74 1.81 -1.78
N ARG A 256 7.43 0.53 -1.51
CA ARG A 256 7.84 -0.61 -2.34
C ARG A 256 7.28 -0.55 -3.75
N ARG A 257 6.06 -0.01 -3.94
CA ARG A 257 5.49 0.21 -5.28
C ARG A 257 6.48 1.00 -6.15
N LEU A 258 6.97 2.13 -5.66
CA LEU A 258 7.98 2.92 -6.36
C LEU A 258 9.30 2.17 -6.56
N TYR A 259 9.78 1.47 -5.54
CA TYR A 259 11.07 0.77 -5.62
C TYR A 259 11.06 -0.32 -6.70
N TRP A 260 9.95 -1.03 -6.88
CA TRP A 260 9.81 -1.99 -7.96
C TRP A 260 9.91 -1.33 -9.34
N ALA A 261 9.22 -0.20 -9.55
CA ALA A 261 9.28 0.56 -10.79
C ALA A 261 10.69 1.12 -11.07
N LEU A 262 11.31 1.73 -10.05
CA LEU A 262 12.63 2.34 -10.17
C LEU A 262 13.72 1.31 -10.43
N SER A 263 13.64 0.13 -9.82
CA SER A 263 14.62 -0.93 -10.06
C SER A 263 14.55 -1.49 -11.46
N LEU A 264 13.33 -1.68 -11.99
CA LEU A 264 13.15 -2.08 -13.38
C LEU A 264 13.66 -0.99 -14.34
N ALA A 265 13.33 0.28 -14.08
CA ALA A 265 13.78 1.41 -14.88
C ALA A 265 15.31 1.58 -14.85
N ARG A 266 15.93 1.48 -13.67
CA ARG A 266 17.39 1.54 -13.48
C ARG A 266 18.09 0.52 -14.35
N TRP A 267 17.59 -0.70 -14.36
CA TRP A 267 18.17 -1.77 -15.16
C TRP A 267 17.89 -1.58 -16.66
N ARG A 268 16.66 -1.23 -17.04
CA ARG A 268 16.25 -1.01 -18.44
C ARG A 268 17.02 0.11 -19.13
N HIS A 269 17.38 1.15 -18.37
CA HIS A 269 18.07 2.34 -18.84
C HIS A 269 19.56 2.39 -18.45
N SER A 270 20.09 1.36 -17.79
CA SER A 270 21.50 1.31 -17.34
C SER A 270 21.92 2.51 -16.46
N LEU A 271 21.03 2.91 -15.54
CA LEU A 271 21.25 4.04 -14.63
C LEU A 271 22.18 3.67 -13.48
N GLU A 272 22.93 4.65 -12.97
CA GLU A 272 23.99 4.40 -11.99
C GLU A 272 23.58 4.67 -10.54
N LYS A 273 22.53 5.46 -10.30
CA LYS A 273 22.15 5.87 -8.94
C LYS A 273 21.41 4.74 -8.18
N ASN A 274 21.94 4.39 -7.01
CA ASN A 274 21.30 3.44 -6.09
C ASN A 274 20.23 4.10 -5.20
N ASN A 275 20.48 5.33 -4.75
CA ASN A 275 19.54 6.09 -3.92
C ASN A 275 18.31 6.50 -4.75
N GLN A 276 17.11 6.21 -4.27
CA GLN A 276 15.87 6.33 -5.04
C GLN A 276 15.45 7.80 -5.25
N PHE A 277 15.77 8.69 -4.30
CA PHE A 277 15.57 10.13 -4.50
C PHE A 277 16.42 10.65 -5.67
N GLU A 278 17.70 10.25 -5.70
CA GLU A 278 18.63 10.64 -6.76
C GLU A 278 18.31 9.99 -8.09
N LEU A 279 17.89 8.72 -8.09
CA LEU A 279 17.50 7.99 -9.28
C LEU A 279 16.27 8.63 -9.96
N LEU A 280 15.29 9.11 -9.19
CA LEU A 280 14.18 9.91 -9.73
C LEU A 280 14.67 11.18 -10.43
N GLN A 281 15.66 11.87 -9.86
CA GLN A 281 16.25 13.05 -10.49
C GLN A 281 17.03 12.67 -11.75
N GLU A 282 17.76 11.56 -11.75
CA GLU A 282 18.48 11.05 -12.92
C GLU A 282 17.51 10.75 -14.07
N LEU A 283 16.44 10.00 -13.80
CA LEU A 283 15.38 9.70 -14.77
C LEU A 283 14.77 10.97 -15.36
N PHE A 284 14.48 11.97 -14.53
CA PHE A 284 13.97 13.26 -14.99
C PHE A 284 14.99 14.01 -15.85
N SER A 285 16.28 14.03 -15.46
CA SER A 285 17.34 14.70 -16.22
C SER A 285 17.66 14.06 -17.57
N GLN A 286 17.25 12.81 -17.78
CA GLN A 286 17.41 12.06 -19.03
C GLN A 286 16.09 11.96 -19.82
N ASP A 287 15.11 12.82 -19.52
CA ASP A 287 13.79 12.87 -20.16
C ASP A 287 13.01 11.54 -20.14
N LYS A 288 13.24 10.72 -19.10
CA LYS A 288 12.52 9.44 -18.87
C LYS A 288 11.30 9.58 -17.96
N LEU A 289 11.12 10.75 -17.34
CA LEU A 289 9.95 11.09 -16.54
C LEU A 289 9.43 12.46 -16.95
N SER A 290 8.11 12.61 -17.05
CA SER A 290 7.50 13.92 -17.24
C SER A 290 7.65 14.79 -15.99
N ALA A 291 7.60 16.11 -16.14
CA ALA A 291 7.69 17.03 -15.00
C ALA A 291 6.58 16.79 -13.94
N PRO A 292 5.31 16.52 -14.29
CA PRO A 292 4.29 16.13 -13.33
C PRO A 292 4.61 14.82 -12.61
N ALA A 293 5.09 13.80 -13.33
CA ALA A 293 5.44 12.51 -12.72
C ALA A 293 6.60 12.66 -11.72
N PHE A 294 7.67 13.36 -12.12
CA PHE A 294 8.81 13.63 -11.25
C PHE A 294 8.40 14.38 -9.98
N LYS A 295 7.63 15.47 -10.11
CA LYS A 295 7.20 16.27 -8.96
C LYS A 295 6.34 15.46 -7.98
N ASN A 296 5.37 14.70 -8.50
CA ASN A 296 4.48 13.90 -7.66
C ASN A 296 5.22 12.75 -6.97
N LEU A 297 6.08 12.02 -7.69
CA LEU A 297 6.88 10.95 -7.09
C LEU A 297 7.87 11.48 -6.06
N GLN A 298 8.52 12.62 -6.32
CA GLN A 298 9.42 13.27 -5.37
C GLN A 298 8.70 13.67 -4.09
N ASN A 299 7.54 14.34 -4.21
CA ASN A 299 6.73 14.76 -3.07
C ASN A 299 6.22 13.57 -2.27
N ALA A 300 5.67 12.56 -2.95
CA ALA A 300 5.15 11.35 -2.33
C ALA A 300 6.25 10.56 -1.60
N LEU A 301 7.42 10.39 -2.23
CA LEU A 301 8.56 9.70 -1.62
C LEU A 301 9.01 10.44 -0.36
N ASN A 302 9.18 11.76 -0.43
CA ASN A 302 9.54 12.56 0.74
C ASN A 302 8.49 12.47 1.86
N PHE A 303 7.20 12.61 1.54
CA PHE A 303 6.11 12.55 2.50
C PHE A 303 6.02 11.18 3.19
N LEU A 304 5.96 10.09 2.42
CA LEU A 304 5.86 8.72 2.96
C LEU A 304 7.12 8.34 3.74
N SER A 305 8.32 8.79 3.32
CA SER A 305 9.53 8.61 4.10
C SER A 305 9.45 9.32 5.47
N ARG A 306 8.90 10.54 5.55
CA ARG A 306 8.69 11.22 6.84
C ARG A 306 7.69 10.48 7.72
N VAL A 307 6.55 10.05 7.16
CA VAL A 307 5.56 9.24 7.90
C VAL A 307 6.22 8.01 8.50
N ARG A 308 7.01 7.28 7.69
CA ARG A 308 7.75 6.10 8.14
C ARG A 308 8.78 6.41 9.24
N LEU A 309 9.50 7.53 9.13
CA LEU A 309 10.43 7.97 10.18
C LEU A 309 9.70 8.31 11.49
N PHE A 310 8.54 8.96 11.44
CA PHE A 310 7.73 9.22 12.64
C PHE A 310 7.13 7.94 13.23
N LEU A 311 6.70 6.99 12.40
CA LEU A 311 6.23 5.68 12.89
C LEU A 311 7.30 4.99 13.74
N HIS A 312 8.55 5.01 13.27
CA HIS A 312 9.68 4.48 14.02
C HIS A 312 10.01 5.24 15.32
N CYS A 313 9.49 6.45 15.50
CA CYS A 313 9.61 7.20 16.76
C CYS A 313 8.53 6.80 17.77
N HIS A 314 7.31 6.55 17.31
CA HIS A 314 6.13 6.43 18.17
C HIS A 314 5.68 4.98 18.43
N GLN A 315 5.98 4.05 17.51
CA GLN A 315 5.55 2.66 17.65
C GLN A 315 6.47 1.85 18.58
N LYS A 316 5.85 1.08 19.48
CA LYS A 316 6.50 0.10 20.36
C LYS A 316 6.29 -1.32 19.78
N GLY A 317 7.21 -2.26 20.03
CA GLY A 317 7.08 -3.64 19.57
C GLY A 317 7.59 -3.93 18.15
N TYR A 318 7.08 -5.00 17.52
CA TYR A 318 7.53 -5.57 16.24
C TYR A 318 6.53 -5.30 15.10
N GLN A 319 7.04 -4.95 13.90
CA GLN A 319 6.35 -4.43 12.70
C GLN A 319 5.91 -2.94 12.76
N ARG A 320 6.85 -2.02 12.43
CA ARG A 320 6.74 -0.57 12.68
C ARG A 320 6.46 0.32 11.46
N ASP A 321 5.94 -0.27 10.38
CA ASP A 321 5.61 0.47 9.17
C ASP A 321 4.08 0.61 8.97
N LEU A 322 3.27 0.06 9.88
CA LEU A 322 1.81 0.11 9.85
C LEU A 322 1.30 1.38 10.53
N LEU A 323 0.53 2.22 9.85
CA LEU A 323 -0.11 3.39 10.46
C LEU A 323 -1.37 2.97 11.23
N SER A 324 -1.21 2.30 12.37
CA SER A 324 -2.34 1.77 13.14
C SER A 324 -3.22 2.85 13.79
N TYR A 325 -4.44 2.47 14.19
CA TYR A 325 -5.37 3.34 14.93
C TYR A 325 -4.71 4.00 16.17
N GLU A 326 -3.82 3.27 16.86
CA GLU A 326 -3.15 3.75 18.07
C GLU A 326 -2.15 4.90 17.85
N VAL A 327 -1.61 5.04 16.63
CA VAL A 327 -0.54 5.99 16.34
C VAL A 327 -0.91 7.04 15.30
N ARG A 328 -1.94 6.82 14.47
CA ARG A 328 -2.30 7.71 13.36
C ARG A 328 -2.47 9.18 13.77
N GLU A 329 -3.08 9.45 14.93
CA GLU A 329 -3.23 10.81 15.47
C GLU A 329 -1.89 11.45 15.83
N LYS A 330 -1.05 10.73 16.59
CA LYS A 330 0.30 11.21 16.96
C LYS A 330 1.17 11.46 15.74
N ILE A 331 1.04 10.63 14.70
CA ILE A 331 1.76 10.81 13.43
C ILE A 331 1.25 12.03 12.68
N ALA A 332 -0.07 12.22 12.58
CA ALA A 332 -0.67 13.41 11.99
C ALA A 332 -0.19 14.69 12.70
N GLU A 333 -0.25 14.72 14.03
CA GLU A 333 0.24 15.83 14.85
C GLU A 333 1.74 16.09 14.64
N SER A 334 2.56 15.02 14.63
CA SER A 334 4.01 15.14 14.41
C SER A 334 4.35 15.65 13.01
N MET A 335 3.47 15.39 12.02
CA MET A 335 3.56 15.90 10.67
C MET A 335 2.96 17.31 10.51
N GLY A 336 2.35 17.87 11.56
CA GLY A 336 1.75 19.22 11.56
C GLY A 336 0.33 19.28 10.98
N PHE A 337 -0.42 18.18 11.02
CA PHE A 337 -1.77 18.09 10.46
C PHE A 337 -2.80 17.66 11.50
N GLU A 338 -4.03 18.12 11.35
CA GLU A 338 -5.21 17.46 11.91
C GLU A 338 -5.41 16.11 11.21
N LEU A 339 -5.92 15.08 11.91
CA LEU A 339 -6.06 13.71 11.40
C LEU A 339 -6.76 13.63 10.03
N LYS A 340 -7.90 14.30 9.87
CA LYS A 340 -8.66 14.27 8.59
C LYS A 340 -7.85 14.88 7.45
N ARG A 341 -7.18 16.02 7.71
CA ARG A 341 -6.31 16.66 6.73
C ARG A 341 -5.09 15.81 6.42
N PHE A 342 -4.49 15.16 7.42
CA PHE A 342 -3.37 14.25 7.25
C PHE A 342 -3.73 13.12 6.27
N PHE A 343 -4.87 12.45 6.45
CA PHE A 343 -5.28 11.39 5.55
C PHE A 343 -5.63 11.89 4.15
N HIS A 344 -6.19 13.10 4.03
CA HIS A 344 -6.37 13.72 2.72
C HIS A 344 -5.03 13.90 1.98
N GLU A 345 -4.02 14.47 2.65
CA GLU A 345 -2.68 14.63 2.10
C GLU A 345 -2.01 13.27 1.81
N TYR A 346 -2.12 12.32 2.75
CA TYR A 346 -1.56 10.97 2.62
C TYR A 346 -2.15 10.26 1.40
N PHE A 347 -3.47 10.27 1.22
CA PHE A 347 -4.12 9.58 0.13
C PHE A 347 -3.91 10.27 -1.21
N TYR A 348 -4.27 11.55 -1.32
CA TYR A 348 -4.39 12.23 -2.61
C TYR A 348 -3.11 12.93 -3.08
N ASN A 349 -2.21 13.28 -2.17
CA ASN A 349 -0.96 13.97 -2.49
C ASN A 349 0.29 13.11 -2.31
N ALA A 350 0.15 11.90 -1.74
CA ALA A 350 1.26 10.95 -1.57
C ALA A 350 0.96 9.56 -2.15
N ALA A 351 0.13 8.73 -1.50
CA ALA A 351 -0.01 7.32 -1.83
C ALA A 351 -0.65 7.06 -3.21
N TYR A 352 -1.72 7.80 -3.57
CA TYR A 352 -2.35 7.63 -4.88
C TYR A 352 -1.46 8.12 -6.03
N PRO A 353 -0.87 9.34 -5.99
CA PRO A 353 0.14 9.74 -6.97
C PRO A 353 1.33 8.77 -7.03
N MET A 354 1.78 8.25 -5.88
CA MET A 354 2.83 7.24 -5.85
C MET A 354 2.45 6.02 -6.69
N LYS A 355 1.31 5.38 -6.39
CA LYS A 355 0.80 4.22 -7.13
C LYS A 355 0.66 4.52 -8.62
N ARG A 356 0.02 5.64 -8.97
CA ARG A 356 -0.25 6.05 -10.36
C ARG A 356 1.04 6.20 -11.16
N TYR A 357 1.99 7.02 -10.69
CA TYR A 357 3.19 7.31 -11.45
C TYR A 357 4.23 6.18 -11.38
N SER A 358 4.28 5.40 -10.30
CA SER A 358 5.14 4.20 -10.25
C SER A 358 4.62 3.12 -11.21
N ARG A 359 3.30 2.92 -11.28
CA ARG A 359 2.67 2.04 -12.29
C ARG A 359 3.08 2.48 -13.69
N ASN A 360 2.99 3.78 -13.97
CA ASN A 360 3.33 4.32 -15.28
C ASN A 360 4.80 4.05 -15.64
N LEU A 361 5.72 4.37 -14.74
CA LEU A 361 7.15 4.08 -14.92
C LEU A 361 7.44 2.58 -15.08
N PHE A 362 6.75 1.74 -14.30
CA PHE A 362 6.90 0.29 -14.35
C PHE A 362 6.55 -0.23 -15.74
N TRP A 363 5.36 0.08 -16.27
CA TRP A 363 4.92 -0.44 -17.57
C TRP A 363 5.70 0.17 -18.74
N GLU A 364 6.21 1.40 -18.64
CA GLU A 364 7.14 1.95 -19.65
C GLU A 364 8.49 1.24 -19.68
N SER A 365 8.87 0.63 -18.57
CA SER A 365 10.13 -0.11 -18.44
C SER A 365 10.01 -1.57 -18.88
N VAL A 366 8.79 -2.07 -19.14
CA VAL A 366 8.52 -3.42 -19.67
C VAL A 366 8.27 -3.35 -21.18
N THR A 367 8.71 -4.37 -21.92
CA THR A 367 8.34 -4.61 -23.32
C THR A 367 7.28 -5.71 -23.39
N PHE A 368 6.11 -5.44 -23.98
CA PHE A 368 5.07 -6.45 -24.24
C PHE A 368 5.14 -6.95 -25.67
N ASP A 369 4.80 -8.23 -25.84
CA ASP A 369 4.50 -8.81 -27.15
C ASP A 369 2.97 -8.74 -27.32
N GLU A 370 2.49 -7.80 -28.13
CA GLU A 370 1.07 -7.43 -28.23
C GLU A 370 0.33 -8.30 -29.24
N GLN A 371 0.28 -9.62 -29.01
CA GLN A 371 -0.55 -10.49 -29.84
C GLN A 371 -2.04 -10.33 -29.48
N SER A 372 -2.78 -9.64 -30.35
CA SER A 372 -4.24 -9.48 -30.25
C SER A 372 -4.96 -10.77 -30.64
N VAL A 373 -5.98 -11.15 -29.87
CA VAL A 373 -6.72 -12.42 -30.07
C VAL A 373 -8.19 -12.20 -30.47
N LYS A 374 -8.81 -11.08 -30.08
CA LYS A 374 -10.22 -10.77 -30.37
C LYS A 374 -10.40 -9.27 -30.67
N ASN A 375 -11.10 -8.92 -31.74
CA ASN A 375 -11.50 -7.52 -32.01
C ASN A 375 -12.76 -7.17 -31.21
N LEU A 376 -12.80 -5.98 -30.60
CA LEU A 376 -13.98 -5.45 -29.89
C LEU A 376 -14.75 -4.48 -30.78
N HIS A 377 -14.12 -3.39 -31.21
CA HIS A 377 -14.75 -2.33 -31.98
C HIS A 377 -13.72 -1.42 -32.65
N GLU A 378 -13.81 -1.25 -33.96
CA GLU A 378 -12.91 -0.41 -34.77
C GLU A 378 -11.43 -0.62 -34.40
N ASP A 379 -10.86 0.34 -33.66
CA ASP A 379 -9.45 0.39 -33.27
C ASP A 379 -9.17 -0.34 -31.93
N PHE A 380 -10.13 -1.06 -31.35
CA PHE A 380 -9.93 -1.76 -30.06
C PHE A 380 -10.00 -3.28 -30.20
N ALA A 381 -9.07 -3.96 -29.52
CA ALA A 381 -8.96 -5.41 -29.46
C ALA A 381 -8.63 -5.90 -28.03
N VAL A 382 -8.75 -7.20 -27.79
CA VAL A 382 -8.36 -7.88 -26.56
C VAL A 382 -7.20 -8.83 -26.83
N THR A 383 -6.17 -8.77 -25.99
CA THR A 383 -5.00 -9.66 -26.02
C THR A 383 -5.26 -11.00 -25.33
N ALA A 384 -4.33 -11.95 -25.46
CA ALA A 384 -4.40 -13.23 -24.76
C ALA A 384 -4.46 -13.08 -23.21
N ASP A 385 -3.91 -11.98 -22.68
CA ASP A 385 -3.92 -11.63 -21.25
C ASP A 385 -5.19 -10.88 -20.82
N ASN A 386 -6.25 -10.90 -21.63
CA ASN A 386 -7.50 -10.17 -21.41
C ASN A 386 -7.31 -8.65 -21.25
N GLN A 387 -6.33 -8.06 -21.93
CA GLN A 387 -6.15 -6.61 -21.95
C GLN A 387 -6.77 -5.97 -23.19
N ILE A 388 -7.55 -4.90 -22.99
CA ILE A 388 -8.04 -4.03 -24.06
C ILE A 388 -6.86 -3.21 -24.57
N VAL A 389 -6.54 -3.33 -25.84
CA VAL A 389 -5.50 -2.54 -26.53
C VAL A 389 -6.13 -1.67 -27.61
N CYS A 390 -5.53 -0.51 -27.85
CA CYS A 390 -5.88 0.35 -28.97
C CYS A 390 -4.86 0.11 -30.09
N GLN A 391 -5.32 -0.19 -31.29
CA GLN A 391 -4.51 -0.42 -32.48
C GLN A 391 -3.90 0.89 -33.04
N LYS A 392 -4.49 2.04 -32.67
CA LYS A 392 -3.97 3.39 -32.93
C LYS A 392 -3.38 3.99 -31.65
N ASN A 393 -2.87 5.22 -31.74
CA ASN A 393 -2.45 5.99 -30.59
C ASN A 393 -3.64 6.21 -29.63
N PRO A 394 -3.61 5.66 -28.39
CA PRO A 394 -4.71 5.83 -27.44
C PRO A 394 -4.95 7.29 -27.04
N GLU A 395 -3.89 8.11 -26.93
CA GLU A 395 -4.02 9.52 -26.53
C GLU A 395 -4.81 10.32 -27.55
N GLU A 396 -4.48 10.19 -28.83
CA GLU A 396 -5.18 10.88 -29.93
C GLU A 396 -6.63 10.38 -30.08
N THR A 397 -6.83 9.07 -29.95
CA THR A 397 -8.15 8.43 -30.12
C THR A 397 -9.13 8.88 -29.04
N ILE A 398 -8.70 8.88 -27.78
CA ILE A 398 -9.54 9.30 -26.65
C ILE A 398 -9.74 10.82 -26.67
N ALA A 399 -8.72 11.61 -27.04
CA ALA A 399 -8.85 13.06 -27.20
C ALA A 399 -9.89 13.44 -28.27
N ALA A 400 -9.95 12.70 -29.38
CA ALA A 400 -10.91 12.93 -30.44
C ALA A 400 -12.35 12.54 -30.06
N GLN A 401 -12.53 11.47 -29.27
CA GLN A 401 -13.83 10.97 -28.83
C GLN A 401 -13.82 10.60 -27.33
N PRO A 402 -14.00 11.59 -26.42
CA PRO A 402 -13.96 11.38 -24.97
C PRO A 402 -14.97 10.35 -24.45
N GLU A 403 -16.09 10.15 -25.14
CA GLU A 403 -17.12 9.15 -24.80
C GLU A 403 -16.61 7.70 -24.82
N LEU A 404 -15.53 7.42 -25.55
CA LEU A 404 -14.91 6.10 -25.63
C LEU A 404 -14.43 5.61 -24.26
N ILE A 405 -14.13 6.51 -23.32
CA ILE A 405 -13.75 6.14 -21.95
C ILE A 405 -14.85 5.30 -21.31
N PHE A 406 -16.11 5.72 -21.43
CA PHE A 406 -17.24 5.00 -20.83
C PHE A 406 -17.51 3.68 -21.54
N LYS A 407 -17.32 3.63 -22.87
CA LYS A 407 -17.43 2.40 -23.67
C LYS A 407 -16.36 1.36 -23.31
N ILE A 408 -15.12 1.80 -23.12
CA ILE A 408 -14.03 0.93 -22.66
C ILE A 408 -14.40 0.31 -21.30
N LEU A 409 -14.95 1.12 -20.40
CA LEU A 409 -15.35 0.65 -19.07
C LEU A 409 -16.61 -0.24 -19.10
N SER A 410 -17.52 -0.07 -20.06
CA SER A 410 -18.62 -1.03 -20.24
C SER A 410 -18.10 -2.40 -20.69
N TRP A 411 -17.11 -2.46 -21.59
CA TRP A 411 -16.48 -3.73 -21.96
C TRP A 411 -15.77 -4.41 -20.79
N VAL A 412 -15.16 -3.63 -19.88
CA VAL A 412 -14.61 -4.17 -18.64
C VAL A 412 -15.69 -4.86 -17.82
N ALA A 413 -16.87 -4.25 -17.68
CA ALA A 413 -17.99 -4.81 -16.93
C ALA A 413 -18.63 -6.04 -17.62
N GLU A 414 -18.71 -6.05 -18.95
CA GLU A 414 -19.36 -7.12 -19.72
C GLU A 414 -18.45 -8.35 -19.88
N GLU A 415 -17.20 -8.13 -20.33
CA GLU A 415 -16.29 -9.18 -20.77
C GLU A 415 -15.26 -9.58 -19.71
N GLY A 416 -15.07 -8.77 -18.66
CA GLY A 416 -14.09 -9.05 -17.60
C GLY A 416 -12.64 -8.85 -18.04
N CYS A 417 -12.43 -8.04 -19.08
CA CYS A 417 -11.13 -7.59 -19.54
C CYS A 417 -10.60 -6.41 -18.69
N TYR A 418 -9.38 -5.94 -19.00
CA TYR A 418 -8.74 -4.79 -18.34
C TYR A 418 -8.21 -3.81 -19.37
N PRO A 419 -8.32 -2.48 -19.18
CA PRO A 419 -7.65 -1.53 -20.06
C PRO A 419 -6.13 -1.75 -20.00
N SER A 420 -5.48 -1.82 -21.16
CA SER A 420 -4.01 -1.84 -21.23
C SER A 420 -3.44 -0.55 -20.65
N TYR A 421 -2.17 -0.62 -20.24
CA TYR A 421 -1.48 0.52 -19.66
C TYR A 421 -1.54 1.79 -20.55
N PRO A 422 -1.28 1.74 -21.88
CA PRO A 422 -1.38 2.92 -22.74
C PRO A 422 -2.76 3.59 -22.70
N ILE A 423 -3.84 2.81 -22.61
CA ILE A 423 -5.21 3.34 -22.47
C ILE A 423 -5.40 4.02 -21.11
N ILE A 424 -5.01 3.36 -20.01
CA ILE A 424 -5.14 3.93 -18.65
C ILE A 424 -4.44 5.29 -18.58
N ARG A 425 -3.22 5.36 -19.11
CA ARG A 425 -2.43 6.59 -19.15
C ARG A 425 -3.09 7.68 -20.00
N ALA A 426 -3.62 7.32 -21.17
CA ALA A 426 -4.33 8.26 -22.02
C ALA A 426 -5.58 8.84 -21.34
N ILE A 427 -6.35 8.01 -20.63
CA ILE A 427 -7.49 8.48 -19.82
C ILE A 427 -7.00 9.45 -18.75
N GLU A 428 -6.02 9.03 -17.96
CA GLU A 428 -5.46 9.78 -16.84
C GLU A 428 -4.87 11.14 -17.21
N ASN A 429 -4.30 11.28 -18.40
CA ASN A 429 -3.72 12.53 -18.88
C ASN A 429 -4.79 13.53 -19.36
N ASN A 430 -5.99 13.05 -19.72
CA ASN A 430 -7.02 13.87 -20.37
C ASN A 430 -8.30 14.04 -19.55
N VAL A 431 -8.55 13.17 -18.56
CA VAL A 431 -9.84 13.11 -17.83
C VAL A 431 -10.23 14.46 -17.20
N ASP A 432 -9.28 15.19 -16.61
CA ASP A 432 -9.55 16.49 -15.98
C ASP A 432 -10.02 17.55 -17.00
N GLN A 433 -9.47 17.51 -18.21
CA GLN A 433 -9.84 18.43 -19.29
C GLN A 433 -11.16 18.01 -19.97
N MET A 434 -11.47 16.72 -19.96
CA MET A 434 -12.68 16.14 -20.55
C MET A 434 -13.91 16.27 -19.65
N CYS A 435 -13.75 16.25 -18.33
CA CYS A 435 -14.86 16.36 -17.37
C CYS A 435 -15.87 17.49 -17.68
N PRO A 436 -15.44 18.74 -17.96
CA PRO A 436 -16.37 19.81 -18.34
C PRO A 436 -17.17 19.53 -19.62
N ILE A 437 -16.61 18.78 -20.58
CA ILE A 437 -17.29 18.41 -21.84
C ILE A 437 -18.50 17.53 -21.53
N PHE A 438 -18.34 16.57 -20.62
CA PHE A 438 -19.42 15.67 -20.23
C PHE A 438 -20.55 16.41 -19.50
N LEU A 439 -20.22 17.44 -18.73
CA LEU A 439 -21.19 18.26 -18.00
C LEU A 439 -21.95 19.27 -18.89
N ALA A 440 -21.39 19.66 -20.03
CA ALA A 440 -21.88 20.77 -20.86
C ALA A 440 -22.84 20.37 -22.00
N GLY A 441 -22.98 19.09 -22.37
CA GLY A 441 -23.62 18.68 -23.63
C GLY A 441 -24.78 17.68 -23.51
N GLU A 442 -25.74 17.79 -24.45
CA GLU A 442 -26.90 16.91 -24.73
C GLU A 442 -26.56 15.44 -25.07
N LYS A 443 -25.32 14.97 -24.83
CA LYS A 443 -24.88 13.57 -24.99
C LYS A 443 -25.16 12.68 -23.77
N SER A 444 -26.07 13.09 -22.88
CA SER A 444 -26.38 12.34 -21.65
C SER A 444 -26.96 10.95 -21.94
N GLY A 445 -27.64 10.75 -23.07
CA GLY A 445 -28.30 9.48 -23.41
C GLY A 445 -27.31 8.31 -23.58
N GLU A 446 -26.32 8.46 -24.46
CA GLU A 446 -25.32 7.41 -24.71
C GLU A 446 -24.46 7.13 -23.48
N VAL A 447 -24.00 8.16 -22.78
CA VAL A 447 -23.17 7.97 -21.59
C VAL A 447 -23.96 7.31 -20.45
N ARG A 448 -25.23 7.69 -20.25
CA ARG A 448 -26.13 6.96 -19.32
C ARG A 448 -26.31 5.51 -19.73
N SER A 449 -26.39 5.21 -21.03
CA SER A 449 -26.49 3.83 -21.52
C SER A 449 -25.23 3.01 -21.17
N TYR A 450 -24.04 3.60 -21.25
CA TYR A 450 -22.81 2.94 -20.80
C TYR A 450 -22.79 2.72 -19.29
N PHE A 451 -23.29 3.66 -18.48
CA PHE A 451 -23.42 3.42 -17.04
C PHE A 451 -24.36 2.27 -16.73
N LYS A 452 -25.50 2.19 -17.43
CA LYS A 452 -26.43 1.05 -17.31
C LYS A 452 -25.73 -0.26 -17.65
N ALA A 453 -25.02 -0.31 -18.79
CA ALA A 453 -24.24 -1.48 -19.19
C ALA A 453 -23.17 -1.86 -18.15
N ILE A 454 -22.50 -0.87 -17.54
CA ILE A 454 -21.53 -1.09 -16.46
C ILE A 454 -22.18 -1.74 -15.24
N VAL A 455 -23.32 -1.21 -14.78
CA VAL A 455 -24.04 -1.75 -13.62
C VAL A 455 -24.61 -3.14 -13.93
N GLU A 456 -25.17 -3.35 -15.11
CA GLU A 456 -25.79 -4.61 -15.51
C GLU A 456 -24.75 -5.71 -15.78
N GLY A 457 -23.54 -5.32 -16.19
CA GLY A 457 -22.42 -6.22 -16.48
C GLY A 457 -22.06 -7.21 -15.36
N LYS A 458 -21.45 -8.32 -15.77
CA LYS A 458 -21.06 -9.42 -14.88
C LYS A 458 -19.88 -9.04 -13.95
N TYR A 459 -19.02 -8.14 -14.40
CA TYR A 459 -17.82 -7.65 -13.70
C TYR A 459 -17.97 -6.17 -13.28
N PHE A 460 -19.19 -5.76 -12.93
CA PHE A 460 -19.56 -4.38 -12.61
C PHE A 460 -18.65 -3.72 -11.55
N SER A 461 -18.21 -4.46 -10.52
CA SER A 461 -17.43 -3.86 -9.42
C SER A 461 -16.08 -3.34 -9.91
N ARG A 462 -15.45 -4.05 -10.85
CA ARG A 462 -14.18 -3.63 -11.46
C ARG A 462 -14.32 -2.34 -12.24
N ALA A 463 -15.36 -2.24 -13.07
CA ALA A 463 -15.62 -1.04 -13.86
C ALA A 463 -16.00 0.16 -12.98
N LEU A 464 -16.81 -0.04 -11.93
CA LEU A 464 -17.14 1.01 -10.96
C LEU A 464 -15.91 1.49 -10.20
N ARG A 465 -14.97 0.60 -9.84
CA ARG A 465 -13.69 1.00 -9.24
C ARG A 465 -12.83 1.82 -10.20
N LEU A 466 -12.78 1.48 -11.48
CA LEU A 466 -12.07 2.29 -12.49
C LEU A 466 -12.73 3.66 -12.68
N LEU A 467 -14.07 3.73 -12.69
CA LEU A 467 -14.77 5.01 -12.72
C LEU A 467 -14.43 5.87 -11.50
N HIS A 468 -14.31 5.27 -10.32
CA HIS A 468 -13.86 5.97 -9.12
C HIS A 468 -12.38 6.39 -9.20
N GLU A 469 -11.50 5.51 -9.66
CA GLU A 469 -10.06 5.78 -9.79
C GLU A 469 -9.78 6.92 -10.77
N PHE A 470 -10.54 7.02 -11.87
CA PHE A 470 -10.47 8.15 -12.80
C PHE A 470 -11.25 9.39 -12.34
N GLY A 471 -11.89 9.35 -11.17
CA GLY A 471 -12.70 10.44 -10.63
C GLY A 471 -14.05 10.65 -11.34
N LEU A 472 -14.37 9.88 -12.38
CA LEU A 472 -15.61 9.99 -13.16
C LEU A 472 -16.86 9.63 -12.35
N LEU A 473 -16.75 8.70 -11.39
CA LEU A 473 -17.87 8.35 -10.52
C LEU A 473 -18.35 9.56 -9.70
N ALA A 474 -17.42 10.26 -9.06
CA ALA A 474 -17.72 11.36 -8.15
C ALA A 474 -17.88 12.73 -8.83
N HIS A 475 -17.17 12.98 -9.95
CA HIS A 475 -17.22 14.28 -10.63
C HIS A 475 -18.29 14.36 -11.72
N TYR A 476 -18.74 13.21 -12.23
CA TYR A 476 -19.68 13.17 -13.35
C TYR A 476 -20.96 12.39 -13.04
N TYR A 477 -20.88 11.10 -12.68
CA TYR A 477 -22.09 10.27 -12.51
C TYR A 477 -22.89 10.57 -11.24
N ILE A 478 -22.21 10.70 -10.09
CA ILE A 478 -22.83 10.84 -8.77
C ILE A 478 -22.08 11.95 -8.01
N PRO A 479 -22.40 13.24 -8.26
CA PRO A 479 -21.75 14.37 -7.57
C PRO A 479 -21.80 14.27 -6.04
N GLU A 480 -22.87 13.71 -5.48
CA GLU A 480 -23.04 13.45 -4.04
C GLU A 480 -21.96 12.51 -3.48
N PHE A 481 -21.42 11.61 -4.31
CA PHE A 481 -20.37 10.66 -3.93
C PHE A 481 -19.04 11.35 -3.63
N LYS A 482 -18.81 12.57 -4.15
CA LYS A 482 -17.60 13.36 -3.88
C LYS A 482 -17.38 13.62 -2.39
N ASN A 483 -18.44 13.75 -1.62
CA ASN A 483 -18.35 14.01 -0.19
C ASN A 483 -18.01 12.75 0.63
N LEU A 484 -18.10 11.56 0.01
CA LEU A 484 -17.63 10.31 0.61
C LEU A 484 -16.14 10.06 0.39
N CYS A 485 -15.55 10.71 -0.63
CA CYS A 485 -14.15 10.51 -1.01
C CYS A 485 -13.19 10.88 0.12
N GLY A 486 -12.49 9.87 0.66
CA GLY A 486 -11.57 10.06 1.78
C GLY A 486 -12.25 10.37 3.11
N LEU A 487 -13.56 10.16 3.22
CA LEU A 487 -14.29 10.31 4.48
C LEU A 487 -13.90 9.17 5.43
N LEU A 488 -13.12 9.50 6.45
CA LEU A 488 -12.74 8.54 7.50
C LEU A 488 -13.95 8.16 8.33
N GLN A 489 -14.05 6.88 8.67
CA GLN A 489 -15.03 6.36 9.60
C GLN A 489 -14.35 6.11 10.95
N ASP A 490 -14.91 6.66 12.02
CA ASP A 490 -14.27 6.66 13.35
C ASP A 490 -14.44 5.34 14.12
N ILE A 491 -14.91 4.29 13.45
CA ILE A 491 -15.17 2.98 14.05
C ILE A 491 -14.11 2.00 13.52
N TYR A 492 -13.45 1.31 14.46
CA TYR A 492 -12.30 0.41 14.24
C TYR A 492 -12.51 -0.66 13.15
N VAL A 493 -13.76 -1.06 12.93
CA VAL A 493 -14.16 -2.09 11.95
C VAL A 493 -13.94 -1.66 10.50
N HIS A 494 -13.84 -0.35 10.22
CA HIS A 494 -13.64 0.14 8.86
C HIS A 494 -12.17 0.06 8.45
N LEU A 495 -11.94 -0.71 7.39
CA LEU A 495 -10.63 -0.83 6.76
C LEU A 495 -10.30 0.37 5.87
N PHE A 496 -11.34 1.01 5.32
CA PHE A 496 -11.25 2.01 4.27
C PHE A 496 -12.04 3.28 4.63
N PRO A 497 -11.76 4.41 3.99
CA PRO A 497 -12.71 5.52 3.92
C PRO A 497 -14.03 5.10 3.25
N THR A 498 -15.10 5.85 3.48
CA THR A 498 -16.47 5.47 3.08
C THR A 498 -16.61 5.12 1.59
N ASP A 499 -16.02 5.91 0.69
CA ASP A 499 -16.07 5.63 -0.75
C ASP A 499 -15.46 4.26 -1.12
N VAL A 500 -14.30 3.94 -0.56
CA VAL A 500 -13.60 2.67 -0.85
C VAL A 500 -14.24 1.49 -0.11
N HIS A 501 -14.88 1.74 1.03
CA HIS A 501 -15.73 0.76 1.69
C HIS A 501 -16.92 0.35 0.81
N VAL A 502 -17.65 1.32 0.24
CA VAL A 502 -18.75 1.07 -0.72
C VAL A 502 -18.29 0.22 -1.90
N LEU A 503 -17.14 0.58 -2.51
CA LEU A 503 -16.58 -0.20 -3.62
C LEU A 503 -16.14 -1.61 -3.20
N SER A 504 -15.75 -1.80 -1.94
CA SER A 504 -15.39 -3.11 -1.40
C SER A 504 -16.63 -3.96 -1.11
N ALA A 505 -17.73 -3.35 -0.66
CA ALA A 505 -19.02 -4.03 -0.58
C ALA A 505 -19.50 -4.49 -1.96
N LEU A 506 -19.32 -3.67 -3.00
CA LEU A 506 -19.61 -4.06 -4.38
C LEU A 506 -18.75 -5.24 -4.86
N ASP A 507 -17.47 -5.31 -4.48
CA ASP A 507 -16.63 -6.48 -4.78
C ASP A 507 -17.17 -7.75 -4.14
N GLU A 508 -17.59 -7.69 -2.87
CA GLU A 508 -18.17 -8.84 -2.17
C GLU A 508 -19.49 -9.29 -2.81
N LEU A 509 -20.34 -8.35 -3.24
CA LEU A 509 -21.51 -8.66 -4.05
C LEU A 509 -21.12 -9.32 -5.38
N ASN A 510 -20.11 -8.78 -6.08
CA ASN A 510 -19.69 -9.31 -7.38
C ASN A 510 -19.14 -10.73 -7.28
N LYS A 511 -18.57 -11.13 -6.13
CA LYS A 511 -18.14 -12.52 -5.91
C LYS A 511 -19.31 -13.49 -6.02
N LEU A 512 -20.53 -13.13 -5.60
CA LEU A 512 -21.73 -13.97 -5.74
C LEU A 512 -22.11 -14.23 -7.21
N GLU A 513 -21.74 -13.33 -8.13
CA GLU A 513 -21.97 -13.47 -9.57
C GLU A 513 -20.86 -14.30 -10.27
N LEU A 514 -19.63 -14.29 -9.74
CA LEU A 514 -18.45 -14.86 -10.42
C LEU A 514 -17.95 -16.17 -9.83
N ASN A 515 -17.94 -16.30 -8.50
CA ASN A 515 -17.31 -17.40 -7.81
C ASN A 515 -18.33 -18.48 -7.46
N LYS A 516 -18.04 -19.71 -7.88
CA LYS A 516 -18.91 -20.86 -7.66
C LYS A 516 -18.78 -21.48 -6.27
N ASP A 517 -17.68 -21.20 -5.57
CA ASP A 517 -17.30 -21.83 -4.30
C ASP A 517 -17.77 -21.04 -3.06
N ILE A 518 -18.63 -20.03 -3.26
CA ILE A 518 -19.24 -19.30 -2.14
C ILE A 518 -20.34 -20.15 -1.51
N ASP A 519 -20.68 -19.83 -0.27
CA ASP A 519 -21.85 -20.34 0.43
C ASP A 519 -23.07 -20.50 -0.51
N PRO A 520 -23.59 -21.73 -0.66
CA PRO A 520 -24.67 -22.01 -1.60
C PRO A 520 -25.95 -21.19 -1.34
N PHE A 521 -26.27 -20.90 -0.09
CA PHE A 521 -27.47 -20.13 0.25
C PHE A 521 -27.37 -18.70 -0.28
N LEU A 522 -26.24 -18.02 -0.04
CA LEU A 522 -26.04 -16.65 -0.53
C LEU A 522 -26.10 -16.59 -2.06
N ARG A 523 -25.53 -17.58 -2.73
CA ARG A 523 -25.53 -17.66 -4.18
C ARG A 523 -26.91 -17.92 -4.76
N GLU A 524 -27.64 -18.91 -4.25
CA GLU A 524 -29.03 -19.18 -4.65
C GLU A 524 -29.92 -17.97 -4.40
N LEU A 525 -29.72 -17.29 -3.26
CA LEU A 525 -30.45 -16.07 -2.92
C LEU A 525 -30.21 -14.99 -3.97
N TYR A 526 -28.95 -14.72 -4.32
CA TYR A 526 -28.55 -13.73 -5.32
C TYR A 526 -29.03 -14.09 -6.74
N GLU A 527 -28.95 -15.36 -7.14
CA GLU A 527 -29.48 -15.85 -8.43
C GLU A 527 -31.01 -15.69 -8.51
N SER A 528 -31.71 -15.74 -7.37
CA SER A 528 -33.17 -15.59 -7.28
C SER A 528 -33.68 -14.14 -7.25
N VAL A 529 -32.80 -13.14 -7.20
CA VAL A 529 -33.18 -11.71 -7.19
C VAL A 529 -33.68 -11.30 -8.57
N LYS A 530 -34.89 -10.73 -8.63
CA LYS A 530 -35.49 -10.30 -9.91
C LYS A 530 -34.82 -9.06 -10.51
N ASP A 531 -34.57 -8.05 -9.68
CA ASP A 531 -33.92 -6.80 -10.10
C ASP A 531 -32.52 -6.68 -9.46
N LYS A 532 -31.54 -7.33 -10.08
CA LYS A 532 -30.14 -7.23 -9.67
C LYS A 532 -29.59 -5.81 -9.82
N THR A 533 -30.13 -5.01 -10.74
CA THR A 533 -29.72 -3.62 -10.94
C THR A 533 -30.09 -2.77 -9.72
N ALA A 534 -31.31 -2.94 -9.18
CA ALA A 534 -31.72 -2.30 -7.93
C ALA A 534 -30.78 -2.67 -6.77
N LEU A 535 -30.43 -3.95 -6.62
CA LEU A 535 -29.49 -4.40 -5.58
C LEU A 535 -28.10 -3.76 -5.74
N LYS A 536 -27.52 -3.79 -6.94
CA LYS A 536 -26.19 -3.21 -7.22
C LYS A 536 -26.16 -1.70 -6.96
N LEU A 537 -27.21 -0.97 -7.39
CA LEU A 537 -27.35 0.47 -7.12
C LEU A 537 -27.52 0.75 -5.62
N SER A 538 -28.25 -0.10 -4.91
CA SER A 538 -28.42 0.03 -3.46
C SER A 538 -27.10 -0.15 -2.72
N VAL A 539 -26.28 -1.15 -3.10
CA VAL A 539 -24.94 -1.31 -2.51
C VAL A 539 -24.04 -0.11 -2.86
N LEU A 540 -24.10 0.43 -4.09
CA LEU A 540 -23.34 1.62 -4.46
C LEU A 540 -23.76 2.89 -3.68
N LEU A 541 -25.00 2.97 -3.23
CA LEU A 541 -25.59 4.18 -2.65
C LEU A 541 -25.93 4.08 -1.16
N HIS A 542 -25.76 2.92 -0.51
CA HIS A 542 -26.24 2.68 0.86
C HIS A 542 -25.73 3.75 1.85
N ASP A 543 -24.48 4.16 1.69
CA ASP A 543 -23.80 5.11 2.57
C ASP A 543 -23.83 6.57 2.06
N ILE A 544 -24.56 6.87 0.97
CA ILE A 544 -24.56 8.21 0.34
C ILE A 544 -25.01 9.31 1.30
N GLY A 545 -25.85 8.95 2.27
CA GLY A 545 -26.31 9.81 3.34
C GLY A 545 -25.18 10.49 4.13
N LYS A 546 -24.07 9.77 4.38
CA LYS A 546 -22.89 10.30 5.10
C LYS A 546 -22.29 11.53 4.43
N GLY A 547 -22.39 11.61 3.10
CA GLY A 547 -21.83 12.70 2.30
C GLY A 547 -22.75 13.91 2.15
N ILE A 548 -24.06 13.75 2.38
CA ILE A 548 -25.06 14.79 2.08
C ILE A 548 -25.88 15.24 3.29
N LYS A 549 -25.84 14.50 4.40
CA LYS A 549 -26.61 14.84 5.60
C LYS A 549 -26.20 16.20 6.16
N LYS A 550 -27.18 16.89 6.73
CA LYS A 550 -26.93 18.08 7.57
C LYS A 550 -26.66 17.64 9.01
N ALA A 551 -26.04 18.52 9.80
CA ALA A 551 -25.82 18.27 11.21
C ALA A 551 -27.15 17.99 11.92
N GLY A 552 -27.22 16.86 12.64
CA GLY A 552 -28.43 16.41 13.35
C GLY A 552 -29.44 15.64 12.48
N GLU A 553 -29.20 15.47 11.18
CA GLU A 553 -30.00 14.57 10.34
C GLU A 553 -29.44 13.14 10.39
N ASP A 554 -30.37 12.18 10.43
CA ASP A 554 -30.13 10.75 10.20
C ASP A 554 -29.66 10.53 8.74
N GLU A 555 -28.58 9.77 8.58
CA GLU A 555 -27.94 9.60 7.28
C GLU A 555 -28.72 8.67 6.37
N GLU A 556 -29.32 7.63 6.90
CA GLU A 556 -30.12 6.65 6.16
C GLU A 556 -31.34 7.34 5.53
N MET A 557 -32.03 8.18 6.32
CA MET A 557 -33.13 9.02 5.81
C MET A 557 -32.64 10.06 4.81
N ALA A 558 -31.49 10.70 5.04
CA ALA A 558 -30.93 11.67 4.09
C ALA A 558 -30.56 11.02 2.75
N GLY A 559 -29.95 9.83 2.79
CA GLY A 559 -29.61 9.03 1.62
C GLY A 559 -30.84 8.63 0.82
N SER A 560 -31.85 8.05 1.49
CA SER A 560 -33.13 7.64 0.89
C SER A 560 -33.82 8.80 0.14
N ARG A 561 -33.86 10.00 0.73
CA ARG A 561 -34.42 11.20 0.09
C ARG A 561 -33.70 11.63 -1.19
N ALA A 562 -32.41 11.33 -1.34
CA ALA A 562 -31.64 11.70 -2.52
C ALA A 562 -31.78 10.70 -3.68
N ILE A 563 -32.18 9.45 -3.39
CA ILE A 563 -32.24 8.37 -4.38
C ILE A 563 -33.06 8.71 -5.63
N PRO A 564 -34.28 9.26 -5.56
CA PRO A 564 -35.06 9.55 -6.77
C PRO A 564 -34.32 10.45 -7.76
N ARG A 565 -33.69 11.52 -7.25
CA ARG A 565 -32.92 12.46 -8.07
C ARG A 565 -31.65 11.83 -8.64
N ILE A 566 -30.92 11.07 -7.82
CA ILE A 566 -29.69 10.38 -8.26
C ILE A 566 -30.02 9.39 -9.38
N LEU A 567 -31.05 8.56 -9.20
CA LEU A 567 -31.45 7.56 -10.19
C LEU A 567 -31.99 8.19 -11.48
N GLU A 568 -32.74 9.29 -11.39
CA GLU A 568 -33.17 10.06 -12.57
C GLU A 568 -31.95 10.56 -13.38
N ASN A 569 -30.94 11.10 -12.72
CA ASN A 569 -29.71 11.57 -13.36
C ASN A 569 -28.90 10.44 -14.02
N LEU A 570 -28.93 9.24 -13.42
CA LEU A 570 -28.30 8.04 -13.97
C LEU A 570 -29.13 7.36 -15.07
N GLY A 571 -30.34 7.87 -15.35
CA GLY A 571 -31.22 7.38 -16.41
C GLY A 571 -32.17 6.25 -15.99
N TYR A 572 -32.39 6.05 -14.69
CA TYR A 572 -33.33 5.05 -14.13
C TYR A 572 -34.67 5.68 -13.67
N GLY A 573 -35.03 6.86 -14.18
CA GLY A 573 -36.25 7.59 -13.81
C GLY A 573 -37.57 6.95 -14.30
N ASP A 574 -37.48 5.97 -15.20
CA ASP A 574 -38.61 5.30 -15.88
C ASP A 574 -39.19 4.10 -15.12
N ASP A 575 -38.53 3.64 -14.06
CA ASP A 575 -38.98 2.53 -13.22
C ASP A 575 -39.24 2.98 -11.76
N PRO A 576 -40.49 3.40 -11.44
CA PRO A 576 -40.84 3.84 -10.10
C PRO A 576 -40.62 2.77 -9.03
N ARG A 577 -40.75 1.49 -9.39
CA ARG A 577 -40.60 0.38 -8.44
C ARG A 577 -39.14 0.23 -8.04
N ARG A 578 -38.21 0.28 -9.00
CA ARG A 578 -36.77 0.29 -8.73
C ARG A 578 -36.38 1.45 -7.83
N ILE A 579 -36.87 2.66 -8.11
CA ILE A 579 -36.57 3.85 -7.29
C ILE A 579 -37.01 3.63 -5.84
N GLN A 580 -38.23 3.14 -5.63
CA GLN A 580 -38.75 2.84 -4.29
C GLN A 580 -37.94 1.77 -3.57
N ASP A 581 -37.53 0.71 -4.27
CA ASP A 581 -36.74 -0.37 -3.67
C ASP A 581 -35.33 0.08 -3.31
N VAL A 582 -34.66 0.86 -4.17
CA VAL A 582 -33.34 1.43 -3.85
C VAL A 582 -33.43 2.40 -2.68
N ALA A 583 -34.44 3.28 -2.65
CA ALA A 583 -34.65 4.21 -1.54
C ALA A 583 -34.89 3.45 -0.22
N PHE A 584 -35.74 2.41 -0.26
CA PHE A 584 -35.98 1.54 0.89
C PHE A 584 -34.71 0.85 1.39
N LEU A 585 -33.92 0.26 0.49
CA LEU A 585 -32.70 -0.46 0.84
C LEU A 585 -31.65 0.47 1.45
N VAL A 586 -31.49 1.68 0.90
CA VAL A 586 -30.60 2.72 1.46
C VAL A 586 -31.09 3.18 2.83
N GLU A 587 -32.39 3.35 3.03
CA GLU A 587 -32.94 3.72 4.35
C GLU A 587 -32.75 2.63 5.42
N ARG A 588 -32.80 1.34 5.02
CA ARG A 588 -32.86 0.22 5.97
C ARG A 588 -31.59 -0.63 6.03
N HIS A 589 -30.51 -0.21 5.37
CA HIS A 589 -29.30 -1.02 5.22
C HIS A 589 -28.68 -1.47 6.55
N LEU A 590 -28.73 -0.65 7.61
CA LEU A 590 -28.26 -1.01 8.95
C LEU A 590 -29.29 -1.77 9.79
N THR A 591 -30.59 -1.62 9.51
CA THR A 591 -31.66 -2.16 10.38
C THR A 591 -31.64 -3.68 10.45
N LEU A 592 -31.40 -4.36 9.32
CA LEU A 592 -31.33 -5.82 9.33
C LEU A 592 -30.11 -6.31 10.11
N ARG A 593 -28.97 -5.61 10.03
CA ARG A 593 -27.76 -5.95 10.81
C ARG A 593 -28.07 -5.96 12.30
N ASP A 594 -28.78 -4.94 12.78
CA ASP A 594 -29.12 -4.80 14.20
C ASP A 594 -30.15 -5.86 14.63
N LEU A 595 -31.11 -6.20 13.77
CA LEU A 595 -32.06 -7.31 14.00
C LEU A 595 -31.38 -8.68 14.08
N LEU A 596 -30.30 -8.90 13.33
CA LEU A 596 -29.52 -10.16 13.40
C LEU A 596 -28.80 -10.37 14.74
N LEU A 597 -28.77 -9.36 15.63
CA LEU A 597 -28.25 -9.52 17.00
C LEU A 597 -29.27 -10.18 17.93
N LEU A 598 -30.54 -10.24 17.53
CA LEU A 598 -31.60 -10.87 18.31
C LEU A 598 -31.52 -12.40 18.19
N ASP A 599 -32.17 -13.08 19.14
CA ASP A 599 -32.34 -14.52 19.10
C ASP A 599 -33.18 -14.87 17.85
N PRO A 600 -32.64 -15.68 16.92
CA PRO A 600 -33.42 -16.13 15.80
C PRO A 600 -34.67 -16.84 16.31
N ASP A 601 -34.61 -17.76 17.28
CA ASP A 601 -35.72 -18.65 17.62
C ASP A 601 -36.98 -17.98 18.20
N GLN A 602 -36.98 -16.65 18.38
CA GLN A 602 -38.14 -15.88 18.84
C GLN A 602 -39.07 -15.46 17.68
N ASP A 603 -40.37 -15.75 17.83
CA ASP A 603 -41.41 -15.41 16.85
C ASP A 603 -41.45 -13.89 16.53
N ASP A 604 -41.26 -13.05 17.55
CA ASP A 604 -41.29 -11.58 17.40
C ASP A 604 -40.19 -11.07 16.46
N THR A 605 -39.01 -11.71 16.43
CA THR A 605 -37.89 -11.27 15.61
C THR A 605 -38.20 -11.40 14.11
N TYR A 606 -38.82 -12.52 13.69
CA TYR A 606 -39.17 -12.73 12.29
C TYR A 606 -40.34 -11.86 11.84
N GLU A 607 -41.33 -11.63 12.70
CA GLU A 607 -42.43 -10.70 12.45
C GLU A 607 -41.89 -9.27 12.22
N MET A 608 -40.92 -8.83 13.03
CA MET A 608 -40.24 -7.54 12.84
C MET A 608 -39.52 -7.45 11.48
N ILE A 609 -38.79 -8.50 11.08
CA ILE A 609 -38.11 -8.53 9.77
C ILE A 609 -39.13 -8.53 8.63
N TRP A 610 -40.23 -9.28 8.76
CA TRP A 610 -41.27 -9.37 7.74
C TRP A 610 -42.05 -8.04 7.57
N ASP A 611 -42.32 -7.36 8.68
CA ASP A 611 -42.91 -6.02 8.69
C ASP A 611 -41.94 -4.96 8.14
N LEU A 612 -40.66 -5.04 8.50
CA LEU A 612 -39.60 -4.15 8.01
C LEU A 612 -39.59 -4.11 6.48
N VAL A 613 -39.72 -5.26 5.84
CA VAL A 613 -39.72 -5.38 4.37
C VAL A 613 -41.10 -5.24 3.73
N TYR A 614 -42.11 -4.79 4.50
CA TYR A 614 -43.50 -4.63 4.06
C TYR A 614 -44.09 -5.89 3.43
N HIS A 615 -43.75 -7.05 3.97
CA HIS A 615 -44.16 -8.36 3.47
C HIS A 615 -43.74 -8.63 2.01
N ASP A 616 -42.68 -7.97 1.54
CA ASP A 616 -42.14 -8.13 0.20
C ASP A 616 -40.92 -9.05 0.19
N LYS A 617 -41.08 -10.21 -0.46
CA LYS A 617 -40.01 -11.21 -0.57
C LYS A 617 -38.79 -10.69 -1.33
N GLU A 618 -38.97 -9.85 -2.34
CA GLU A 618 -37.84 -9.33 -3.12
C GLU A 618 -37.02 -8.34 -2.28
N ARG A 619 -37.68 -7.49 -1.47
CA ARG A 619 -36.99 -6.60 -0.53
C ARG A 619 -36.21 -7.37 0.52
N LEU A 620 -36.77 -8.46 1.04
CA LEU A 620 -36.06 -9.33 1.99
C LEU A 620 -34.77 -9.91 1.39
N LYS A 621 -34.84 -10.47 0.17
CA LYS A 621 -33.66 -10.99 -0.53
C LYS A 621 -32.58 -9.92 -0.70
N MET A 622 -32.98 -8.75 -1.23
CA MET A 622 -32.05 -7.66 -1.51
C MET A 622 -31.44 -7.08 -0.22
N LEU A 623 -32.22 -6.93 0.84
CA LEU A 623 -31.74 -6.42 2.11
C LEU A 623 -30.74 -7.38 2.77
N SER A 624 -31.03 -8.70 2.77
CA SER A 624 -30.10 -9.71 3.26
C SER A 624 -28.76 -9.70 2.51
N LEU A 625 -28.80 -9.57 1.17
CA LEU A 625 -27.59 -9.51 0.34
C LEU A 625 -26.82 -8.20 0.51
N LEU A 626 -27.53 -7.08 0.69
CA LEU A 626 -26.94 -5.79 1.02
C LEU A 626 -26.22 -5.85 2.38
N THR A 627 -26.86 -6.38 3.43
CA THR A 627 -26.24 -6.56 4.75
C THR A 627 -25.00 -7.44 4.68
N TYR A 628 -25.06 -8.54 3.92
CA TYR A 628 -23.87 -9.39 3.70
C TYR A 628 -22.73 -8.64 3.02
N SER A 629 -23.05 -7.93 1.93
CA SER A 629 -22.06 -7.21 1.10
C SER A 629 -21.42 -6.05 1.86
N ASP A 630 -22.21 -5.26 2.56
CA ASP A 630 -21.78 -4.15 3.42
C ASP A 630 -20.78 -4.65 4.48
N ARG A 631 -21.17 -5.67 5.26
CA ARG A 631 -20.26 -6.30 6.23
C ARG A 631 -18.98 -6.83 5.59
N GLY A 632 -19.08 -7.42 4.40
CA GLY A 632 -17.93 -7.89 3.63
C GLY A 632 -16.94 -6.78 3.24
N GLY A 633 -17.42 -5.54 3.09
CA GLY A 633 -16.63 -4.34 2.85
C GLY A 633 -15.89 -3.79 4.08
N THR A 634 -15.98 -4.46 5.24
CA THR A 634 -15.32 -4.09 6.51
C THR A 634 -14.28 -5.14 6.92
N LYS A 635 -13.59 -4.93 8.05
CA LYS A 635 -12.73 -5.96 8.68
C LYS A 635 -13.54 -7.14 9.22
N MET A 636 -14.80 -6.93 9.58
CA MET A 636 -15.67 -7.91 10.24
C MET A 636 -16.59 -8.62 9.25
N LYS A 637 -15.98 -9.32 8.28
CA LYS A 637 -16.71 -10.17 7.33
C LYS A 637 -17.55 -11.19 8.09
N MET A 638 -18.75 -11.50 7.57
CA MET A 638 -19.61 -12.50 8.20
C MET A 638 -18.90 -13.86 8.25
N SER A 639 -18.80 -14.43 9.44
CA SER A 639 -18.34 -15.81 9.62
C SER A 639 -19.37 -16.80 9.08
N ALA A 640 -18.96 -18.07 8.88
CA ALA A 640 -19.89 -19.13 8.48
C ALA A 640 -21.09 -19.26 9.42
N SER A 641 -20.89 -19.09 10.74
CA SER A 641 -21.98 -19.11 11.72
C SER A 641 -22.97 -17.97 11.55
N GLN A 642 -22.50 -16.76 11.23
CA GLN A 642 -23.35 -15.60 10.99
C GLN A 642 -24.09 -15.70 9.66
N ILE A 643 -23.50 -16.34 8.65
CA ILE A 643 -24.19 -16.66 7.39
C ILE A 643 -25.31 -17.67 7.65
N GLU A 644 -25.07 -18.72 8.45
CA GLU A 644 -26.11 -19.68 8.81
C GLU A 644 -27.22 -19.01 9.65
N GLN A 645 -26.87 -18.07 10.53
CA GLN A 645 -27.86 -17.27 11.25
C GLN A 645 -28.71 -16.43 10.29
N LEU A 646 -28.10 -15.71 9.34
CA LEU A 646 -28.82 -14.95 8.31
C LEU A 646 -29.75 -15.84 7.48
N LYS A 647 -29.32 -17.07 7.16
CA LYS A 647 -30.13 -18.08 6.48
C LYS A 647 -31.32 -18.54 7.31
N LEU A 648 -31.12 -18.80 8.60
CA LEU A 648 -32.19 -19.16 9.53
C LEU A 648 -33.24 -18.04 9.61
N PHE A 649 -32.78 -16.80 9.77
CA PHE A 649 -33.64 -15.61 9.72
C PHE A 649 -34.46 -15.53 8.44
N TYR A 650 -33.80 -15.70 7.29
CA TYR A 650 -34.48 -15.66 6.00
C TYR A 650 -35.52 -16.78 5.85
N GLN A 651 -35.17 -18.01 6.20
CA GLN A 651 -36.06 -19.17 6.09
C GLN A 651 -37.28 -19.05 7.00
N ASN A 652 -37.07 -18.67 8.26
CA ASN A 652 -38.15 -18.57 9.25
C ASN A 652 -39.08 -17.40 8.94
N THR A 653 -38.55 -16.27 8.49
CA THR A 653 -39.35 -15.14 7.98
C THR A 653 -40.26 -15.57 6.82
N LEU A 654 -39.78 -16.41 5.90
CA LEU A 654 -40.58 -16.90 4.76
C LEU A 654 -41.54 -18.05 5.10
N HIS A 655 -41.22 -18.87 6.11
CA HIS A 655 -42.00 -20.04 6.51
C HIS A 655 -43.06 -19.74 7.58
N HIS A 656 -43.06 -18.56 8.19
CA HIS A 656 -44.09 -18.14 9.14
C HIS A 656 -45.46 -17.98 8.45
N LYS A 657 -46.21 -19.09 8.40
CA LYS A 657 -47.64 -19.11 8.05
C LYS A 657 -48.45 -18.94 9.34
N LYS A 658 -49.09 -17.77 9.47
CA LYS A 658 -50.23 -17.48 10.35
C LYS A 658 -49.97 -17.54 11.86
N ARG A 659 -49.70 -16.38 12.48
CA ARG A 659 -50.28 -15.93 13.76
C ARG A 659 -50.14 -14.41 13.87
N SER A 660 -50.91 -13.80 14.76
CA SER A 660 -51.20 -12.35 14.82
C SER A 660 -49.96 -11.46 14.94
N SER A 661 -49.99 -10.30 14.25
CA SER A 661 -48.92 -9.29 14.25
C SER A 661 -48.41 -8.97 15.64
N ALA A 662 -47.08 -8.81 15.81
CA ALA A 662 -46.51 -8.34 17.06
C ALA A 662 -47.15 -7.01 17.51
N GLY A 663 -47.38 -6.85 18.81
CA GLY A 663 -48.10 -5.69 19.37
C GLY A 663 -47.36 -4.37 19.12
N ASN A 664 -48.09 -3.32 18.74
CA ASN A 664 -47.52 -1.99 18.43
C ASN A 664 -46.62 -1.41 19.53
N ALA A 665 -46.85 -1.76 20.80
CA ALA A 665 -46.02 -1.31 21.92
C ALA A 665 -44.57 -1.86 21.85
N VAL A 666 -44.41 -3.15 21.54
CA VAL A 666 -43.10 -3.81 21.38
C VAL A 666 -42.34 -3.21 20.19
N LYS A 667 -43.06 -2.91 19.10
CA LYS A 667 -42.49 -2.27 17.90
C LYS A 667 -42.02 -0.84 18.17
N LEU A 668 -42.80 -0.06 18.93
CA LEU A 668 -42.45 1.33 19.27
C LEU A 668 -41.28 1.40 20.26
N GLU A 669 -41.29 0.58 21.32
CA GLU A 669 -40.16 0.50 22.27
C GLU A 669 -38.87 0.07 21.58
N PHE A 670 -38.93 -0.86 20.62
CA PHE A 670 -37.77 -1.28 19.86
C PHE A 670 -37.27 -0.24 18.84
N LEU A 671 -38.17 0.46 18.13
CA LEU A 671 -37.80 1.57 17.23
C LEU A 671 -37.12 2.72 17.99
N ASP A 672 -37.53 2.96 19.24
CA ASP A 672 -36.86 3.91 20.14
C ASP A 672 -35.50 3.38 20.62
N MET A 673 -35.32 2.06 20.72
CA MET A 673 -34.08 1.40 21.15
C MET A 673 -33.02 1.25 20.03
N ILE A 674 -33.41 1.06 18.77
CA ILE A 674 -32.48 1.03 17.62
C ILE A 674 -32.00 2.45 17.26
N ARG A 675 -32.79 3.48 17.57
CA ARG A 675 -32.45 4.90 17.39
C ARG A 675 -31.55 5.46 18.50
N LEU A 676 -30.75 4.62 19.16
CA LEU A 676 -29.76 5.11 20.11
C LEU A 676 -28.67 5.89 19.35
N PRO A 677 -28.22 7.04 19.87
CA PRO A 677 -27.09 7.78 19.30
C PRO A 677 -25.88 6.85 19.08
N ARG A 678 -25.13 7.04 17.99
CA ARG A 678 -23.95 6.23 17.60
C ARG A 678 -23.01 5.93 18.76
N ASP A 679 -22.88 6.87 19.67
CA ASP A 679 -22.04 6.84 20.86
C ASP A 679 -22.40 5.67 21.81
N LEU A 680 -23.68 5.26 21.84
CA LEU A 680 -24.20 4.14 22.63
C LEU A 680 -24.14 2.79 21.88
N GLN A 681 -24.23 2.80 20.54
CA GLN A 681 -23.97 1.58 19.73
C GLN A 681 -22.52 1.11 19.87
N MET A 682 -21.55 2.02 19.98
CA MET A 682 -20.14 1.67 20.24
C MET A 682 -19.95 0.92 21.57
N GLN A 683 -20.76 1.18 22.59
CA GLN A 683 -20.67 0.47 23.87
C GLN A 683 -21.21 -0.96 23.78
N LEU A 684 -22.14 -1.25 22.86
CA LEU A 684 -22.67 -2.59 22.62
C LEU A 684 -21.71 -3.47 21.80
N GLU A 685 -20.91 -2.89 20.89
CA GLU A 685 -19.84 -3.62 20.20
C GLU A 685 -18.72 -4.05 21.17
N ILE A 686 -18.38 -3.21 22.16
CA ILE A 686 -17.44 -3.57 23.23
C ILE A 686 -18.00 -4.68 24.14
N TYR A 687 -19.32 -4.72 24.34
CA TYR A 687 -19.97 -5.74 25.17
C TYR A 687 -20.03 -7.12 24.51
N ASN A 688 -19.97 -7.20 23.18
CA ASN A 688 -19.93 -8.46 22.42
C ASN A 688 -18.51 -8.99 22.18
N GLU A 689 -17.48 -8.27 22.63
CA GLU A 689 -16.08 -8.75 22.71
C GLU A 689 -15.74 -9.36 24.09
N PHE A 690 -16.73 -9.52 24.97
CA PHE A 690 -16.68 -10.32 26.20
C PHE A 690 -17.62 -11.52 26.08
#